data_AF-A0A819PEB6-F1
#
_entry.id   AF-A0A819PEB6-F1
#
_cell.length_a   1.000
_cell.length_b   1.000
_cell.length_c   1.000
_cell.angle_alpha   90.00
_cell.angle_beta   90.00
_cell.angle_gamma   90.00
#
_symmetry.space_group_name_H-M   'P 1'
#
loop_
_entity.id
_entity.type
_entity.pdbx_description
1 polymer ?
#
loop_
_entity_poly.entity_id
_entity_poly.type
_entity_poly.pdbx_seq_one_letter_code
_entity_poly.pdbx_strand_id
1 'polypeptide(L)'
;MEASVGFVAWRYLLPSTPQGLHGTWKGDRAILTWQTVDAVDEYEVFYRRPGSHDTAPWCSKSSGKSVMTEFDVHTGLPYEAYVVAKNWFGSSDRSSKINGCARAPAPTQFTVVCDPTKPLLSLKWNQVSCSVGYVIKRKSAMESDFHIITTIDSSYITQSQDTNIIYGMSYTYMAISLDRSGESDSSLSVVVCPRVPVPNHFAASTPKGLSATVLLNWQAVPNSIAYHIYRRRAEDPIYQNPILLMTLRNPNANSYLDQTVINNVKYIYTIASEDSAGVSLQSTAVVGMGALIAPNNLSAEPVHGNNCIILSWTEVAGALGYRIWRSGGQPSTEKEIGLLSHEYNTKYVDREAKHETAYNYTVQAFDKNTKYGPKSNGVKAIVSKIMPPSERQKTGQKATVPVMVDVRFGDLITENVDAIIVCLSSDELKNKILNAAGHSVSLIFASVHQRDINGCFKASGGLLPCKNIIFVPWKAPAESLDISEQSIRTFIIIALQCAQQHECQTVAFPAVGCGGLGYDVHTVAKAMVSEAYKQKKSNSQTSIEDSTIPSTWEKTSDTYNLRVNVPVNSSEGQAVLLDFHRTMTNYDSYSRIIRIERVQNERWFLQYQIHKSEFHRRLQQDTEQRLFHGCAGGESAVKSIVEYGFNRSLAGTKHGTAYGLGVYFSSKASESHNYTKLSNSISMGERYMFVCKVLVGKTTQGNASMSTCPAGYDSTGNGSTIYVIYHDVQVYAEYLIIYQ
;
A
#
# COMPACT_ATOMS: atom_id res chain seq x y z
N MET A 1 117.64 16.48 43.24
CA MET A 1 117.24 16.69 41.85
C MET A 1 117.69 15.47 41.06
N GLU A 2 116.81 14.51 40.86
CA GLU A 2 116.95 13.57 39.74
C GLU A 2 115.67 13.73 38.92
N ALA A 3 115.82 14.29 37.72
CA ALA A 3 114.74 14.51 36.79
C ALA A 3 114.39 13.16 36.15
N SER A 4 113.22 12.63 36.48
CA SER A 4 112.62 11.50 35.77
C SER A 4 112.30 11.91 34.33
N VAL A 5 113.10 11.38 33.40
CA VAL A 5 112.88 11.51 31.95
C VAL A 5 111.75 10.55 31.57
N GLY A 6 110.58 11.10 31.25
CA GLY A 6 109.49 10.34 30.65
C GLY A 6 109.80 10.05 29.18
N PHE A 7 109.84 8.78 28.79
CA PHE A 7 109.91 8.35 27.40
C PHE A 7 108.49 8.12 26.86
N VAL A 8 108.20 8.67 25.67
CA VAL A 8 106.97 8.40 24.92
C VAL A 8 107.23 7.20 24.01
N ALA A 9 106.63 6.05 24.34
CA ALA A 9 106.60 4.90 23.44
C ALA A 9 105.44 5.06 22.44
N TRP A 10 105.74 5.35 21.18
CA TRP A 10 104.75 5.26 20.10
C TRP A 10 104.51 3.78 19.78
N ARG A 11 103.38 3.23 20.23
CA ARG A 11 102.89 1.96 19.68
C ARG A 11 102.13 2.26 18.40
N TYR A 12 102.58 1.67 17.30
CA TYR A 12 101.82 1.59 16.05
C TYR A 12 100.57 0.75 16.31
N LEU A 13 99.49 1.41 16.72
CA LEU A 13 98.22 0.77 17.00
C LEU A 13 97.37 0.85 15.72
N LEU A 14 97.24 -0.29 15.06
CA LEU A 14 96.17 -0.47 14.09
C LEU A 14 94.82 -0.24 14.80
N PRO A 15 93.81 0.30 14.11
CA PRO A 15 92.49 0.45 14.69
C PRO A 15 91.93 -0.90 15.17
N SER A 16 91.12 -0.87 16.23
CA SER A 16 90.40 -2.08 16.64
C SER A 16 89.31 -2.46 15.63
N THR A 17 88.96 -3.74 15.58
CA THR A 17 87.93 -4.26 14.67
C THR A 17 86.57 -3.60 14.94
N PRO A 18 85.92 -2.98 13.95
CA PRO A 18 84.58 -2.43 14.13
C PRO A 18 83.58 -3.51 14.59
N GLN A 19 82.81 -3.20 15.63
CA GLN A 19 81.81 -4.08 16.22
C GLN A 19 80.39 -3.56 16.00
N GLY A 20 79.40 -4.45 16.13
CA GLY A 20 77.99 -4.08 16.06
C GLY A 20 77.54 -3.63 14.67
N LEU A 21 78.14 -4.16 13.59
CA LEU A 21 77.69 -3.87 12.23
C LEU A 21 76.23 -4.32 12.06
N HIS A 22 75.37 -3.37 11.73
CA HIS A 22 73.95 -3.56 11.47
C HIS A 22 73.57 -2.87 10.16
N GLY A 23 72.63 -3.45 9.41
CA GLY A 23 72.17 -2.90 8.14
C GLY A 23 70.66 -2.82 8.06
N THR A 24 70.13 -1.67 7.64
CA THR A 24 68.72 -1.50 7.25
C THR A 24 68.63 -1.41 5.74
N TRP A 25 67.79 -2.24 5.12
CA TRP A 25 67.71 -2.42 3.67
C TRP A 25 66.30 -2.07 3.19
N LYS A 26 66.12 -1.02 2.39
CA LYS A 26 64.79 -0.57 1.96
C LYS A 26 64.82 -0.01 0.55
N GLY A 27 63.99 -0.56 -0.34
CA GLY A 27 63.89 -0.11 -1.73
C GLY A 27 65.19 -0.33 -2.50
N ASP A 28 65.85 0.75 -2.91
CA ASP A 28 67.12 0.76 -3.65
C ASP A 28 68.33 1.20 -2.80
N ARG A 29 68.17 1.34 -1.48
CA ARG A 29 69.22 1.79 -0.57
C ARG A 29 69.39 0.87 0.63
N ALA A 30 70.62 0.80 1.14
CA ALA A 30 70.88 0.33 2.49
C ALA A 30 71.56 1.42 3.32
N ILE A 31 71.35 1.35 4.63
CA ILE A 31 72.11 2.14 5.60
C ILE A 31 72.82 1.15 6.51
N LEU A 32 74.14 1.24 6.55
CA LEU A 32 74.97 0.40 7.41
C LEU A 32 75.53 1.24 8.55
N THR A 33 75.44 0.73 9.78
CA THR A 33 75.89 1.42 11.00
C THR A 33 76.72 0.47 11.84
N TRP A 34 77.75 0.98 12.51
CA TRP A 34 78.59 0.21 13.43
C TRP A 34 79.02 1.09 14.60
N GLN A 35 79.64 0.49 15.62
CA GLN A 35 80.19 1.25 16.74
C GLN A 35 81.42 2.05 16.31
N THR A 36 81.55 3.28 16.78
CA THR A 36 82.72 4.12 16.53
C THR A 36 83.97 3.49 17.16
N VAL A 37 85.06 3.48 16.40
CA VAL A 37 86.40 3.03 16.80
C VAL A 37 87.31 4.24 16.97
N ASP A 38 88.09 4.26 18.05
CA ASP A 38 89.05 5.33 18.34
C ASP A 38 90.25 5.31 17.38
N ALA A 39 90.86 6.49 17.15
CA ALA A 39 92.05 6.68 16.31
C ALA A 39 91.92 6.15 14.87
N VAL A 40 90.77 6.44 14.25
CA VAL A 40 90.41 6.08 12.87
C VAL A 40 90.33 7.33 12.00
N ASP A 41 90.97 7.28 10.83
CA ASP A 41 90.89 8.33 9.81
C ASP A 41 89.70 8.09 8.87
N GLU A 42 89.44 6.83 8.51
CA GLU A 42 88.30 6.44 7.68
C GLU A 42 87.85 4.99 7.94
N TYR A 43 86.62 4.68 7.58
CA TYR A 43 86.14 3.31 7.47
C TYR A 43 85.99 2.94 6.00
N GLU A 44 86.35 1.70 5.64
CA GLU A 44 86.07 1.15 4.32
C GLU A 44 85.06 0.02 4.45
N VAL A 45 83.91 0.19 3.78
CA VAL A 45 82.85 -0.82 3.72
C VAL A 45 83.03 -1.64 2.46
N PHE A 46 83.21 -2.94 2.63
CA PHE A 46 83.28 -3.90 1.53
C PHE A 46 81.93 -4.57 1.34
N TYR A 47 81.45 -4.67 0.10
CA TYR A 47 80.21 -5.35 -0.23
C TYR A 47 80.26 -6.09 -1.56
N ARG A 48 79.42 -7.12 -1.72
CA ARG A 48 79.22 -7.81 -3.00
C ARG A 48 77.86 -8.48 -3.08
N ARG A 49 77.47 -8.86 -4.30
CA ARG A 49 76.37 -9.79 -4.55
C ARG A 49 76.90 -11.22 -4.34
N PRO A 50 76.29 -12.03 -3.47
CA PRO A 50 76.62 -13.45 -3.36
C PRO A 50 76.36 -14.14 -4.71
N GLY A 51 77.41 -14.65 -5.34
CA GLY A 51 77.31 -15.49 -6.53
C GLY A 51 77.22 -16.97 -6.14
N SER A 52 76.97 -17.84 -7.11
CA SER A 52 76.99 -19.30 -6.90
C SER A 52 78.39 -19.84 -6.55
N HIS A 53 79.45 -19.05 -6.76
CA HIS A 53 80.82 -19.34 -6.38
C HIS A 53 81.39 -18.14 -5.61
N ASP A 54 82.17 -18.40 -4.56
CA ASP A 54 82.67 -17.43 -3.56
C ASP A 54 83.71 -16.42 -4.11
N THR A 55 83.85 -16.34 -5.44
CA THR A 55 84.90 -15.61 -6.16
C THR A 55 84.47 -14.24 -6.70
N ALA A 56 83.23 -13.81 -6.46
CA ALA A 56 82.77 -12.49 -6.86
C ALA A 56 83.61 -11.39 -6.17
N PRO A 57 84.16 -10.42 -6.92
CA PRO A 57 85.01 -9.38 -6.37
C PRO A 57 84.21 -8.48 -5.42
N TRP A 58 84.87 -8.04 -4.34
CA TRP A 58 84.31 -7.08 -3.40
C TRP A 58 84.41 -5.67 -3.97
N CYS A 59 83.30 -4.95 -3.97
CA CYS A 59 83.30 -3.50 -4.13
C CYS A 59 83.57 -2.86 -2.76
N SER A 60 84.18 -1.68 -2.74
CA SER A 60 84.39 -0.94 -1.50
C SER A 60 83.97 0.53 -1.60
N LYS A 61 83.64 1.12 -0.46
CA LYS A 61 83.32 2.55 -0.34
C LYS A 61 83.78 3.08 1.02
N SER A 62 84.44 4.24 1.01
CA SER A 62 84.92 4.88 2.24
C SER A 62 83.86 5.76 2.90
N SER A 63 83.87 5.81 4.23
CA SER A 63 83.10 6.75 5.04
C SER A 63 83.95 7.30 6.18
N GLY A 64 83.92 8.61 6.39
CA GLY A 64 84.56 9.26 7.54
C GLY A 64 83.76 9.16 8.85
N LYS A 65 82.63 8.45 8.86
CA LYS A 65 81.76 8.28 10.04
C LYS A 65 81.43 6.80 10.22
N SER A 66 80.96 6.43 11.42
CA SER A 66 80.48 5.08 11.75
C SER A 66 79.11 4.71 11.13
N VAL A 67 78.84 5.27 9.94
CA VAL A 67 77.62 5.06 9.16
C VAL A 67 77.94 5.17 7.66
N MET A 68 77.29 4.35 6.84
CA MET A 68 77.29 4.41 5.39
C MET A 68 75.85 4.57 4.88
N THR A 69 75.55 5.70 4.24
CA THR A 69 74.22 6.02 3.68
C THR A 69 74.16 5.96 2.16
N GLU A 70 75.30 6.02 1.47
CA GLU A 70 75.39 6.00 0.01
C GLU A 70 75.67 4.60 -0.51
N PHE A 71 74.81 3.66 -0.11
CA PHE A 71 74.92 2.25 -0.43
C PHE A 71 73.76 1.86 -1.37
N ASP A 72 73.98 2.04 -2.67
CA ASP A 72 72.99 1.72 -3.70
C ASP A 72 72.93 0.21 -3.91
N VAL A 73 71.73 -0.35 -3.75
CA VAL A 73 71.45 -1.77 -3.89
C VAL A 73 70.35 -1.99 -4.90
N HIS A 74 70.46 -3.08 -5.65
CA HIS A 74 69.38 -3.46 -6.54
C HIS A 74 68.33 -4.23 -5.74
N THR A 75 67.08 -3.79 -5.81
CA THR A 75 65.95 -4.40 -5.11
C THR A 75 65.76 -5.86 -5.51
N GLY A 76 65.50 -6.71 -4.52
CA GLY A 76 65.33 -8.14 -4.71
C GLY A 76 66.62 -8.89 -5.04
N LEU A 77 67.81 -8.31 -4.85
CA LEU A 77 69.09 -9.02 -4.92
C LEU A 77 69.74 -9.11 -3.52
N PRO A 78 70.34 -10.26 -3.16
CA PRO A 78 71.08 -10.38 -1.91
C PRO A 78 72.43 -9.66 -1.99
N TYR A 79 72.86 -9.12 -0.86
CA TYR A 79 74.15 -8.48 -0.66
C TYR A 79 74.76 -8.97 0.65
N GLU A 80 76.07 -9.14 0.65
CA GLU A 80 76.85 -9.33 1.87
C GLU A 80 77.83 -8.17 2.05
N ALA A 81 78.04 -7.74 3.29
CA ALA A 81 78.91 -6.61 3.61
C ALA A 81 79.70 -6.83 4.92
N TYR A 82 80.89 -6.25 4.99
CA TYR A 82 81.67 -6.07 6.21
C TYR A 82 82.38 -4.72 6.18
N VAL A 83 82.85 -4.25 7.33
CA VAL A 83 83.57 -2.98 7.45
C VAL A 83 84.93 -3.19 8.09
N VAL A 84 85.91 -2.40 7.66
CA VAL A 84 87.23 -2.26 8.29
C VAL A 84 87.46 -0.81 8.68
N ALA A 85 88.17 -0.58 9.79
CA ALA A 85 88.64 0.73 10.18
C ALA A 85 90.07 0.94 9.68
N LYS A 86 90.39 2.14 9.23
CA LYS A 86 91.72 2.51 8.72
C LYS A 86 92.27 3.75 9.39
N ASN A 87 93.58 3.73 9.60
CA ASN A 87 94.34 4.92 9.90
C ASN A 87 95.64 4.93 9.09
N TRP A 88 96.46 5.97 9.27
CA TRP A 88 97.77 6.10 8.62
C TRP A 88 98.68 4.86 8.73
N PHE A 89 98.54 4.05 9.79
CA PHE A 89 99.39 2.88 10.04
C PHE A 89 98.88 1.57 9.42
N GLY A 90 97.61 1.52 9.03
CA GLY A 90 97.02 0.35 8.36
C GLY A 90 95.54 0.13 8.66
N SER A 91 95.06 -1.07 8.34
CA SER A 91 93.66 -1.48 8.50
C SER A 91 93.48 -2.42 9.69
N SER A 92 92.32 -2.35 10.35
CA SER A 92 91.87 -3.34 11.32
C SER A 92 91.57 -4.70 10.67
N ASP A 93 91.32 -5.73 11.48
CA ASP A 93 90.61 -6.92 11.02
C ASP A 93 89.18 -6.58 10.55
N ARG A 94 88.56 -7.52 9.83
CA ARG A 94 87.19 -7.39 9.30
C ARG A 94 86.16 -7.52 10.42
N SER A 95 85.11 -6.69 10.39
CA SER A 95 83.92 -6.92 11.19
C SER A 95 83.26 -8.28 10.85
N SER A 96 82.33 -8.73 11.69
CA SER A 96 81.37 -9.75 11.29
C SER A 96 80.65 -9.35 10.01
N LYS A 97 80.45 -10.31 9.10
CA LYS A 97 79.64 -10.07 7.90
C LYS A 97 78.17 -9.91 8.26
N ILE A 98 77.48 -9.07 7.51
CA ILE A 98 76.02 -9.02 7.49
C ILE A 98 75.51 -9.41 6.10
N ASN A 99 74.31 -9.97 6.05
CA ASN A 99 73.58 -10.23 4.81
C ASN A 99 72.32 -9.38 4.80
N GLY A 100 71.93 -8.91 3.62
CA GLY A 100 70.65 -8.23 3.44
C GLY A 100 70.17 -8.21 2.00
N CYS A 101 68.87 -8.03 1.84
CA CYS A 101 68.22 -7.90 0.55
C CYS A 101 67.23 -6.73 0.68
N ALA A 102 67.45 -5.66 -0.09
CA ALA A 102 66.47 -4.58 -0.11
C ALA A 102 65.23 -5.08 -0.85
N ARG A 103 64.10 -5.12 -0.13
CA ARG A 103 62.81 -5.54 -0.70
C ARG A 103 62.08 -4.33 -1.28
N ALA A 104 61.25 -4.58 -2.29
CA ALA A 104 60.34 -3.55 -2.79
C ALA A 104 59.38 -3.11 -1.66
N PRO A 105 59.01 -1.82 -1.56
CA PRO A 105 58.03 -1.38 -0.58
C PRO A 105 56.65 -2.04 -0.77
N ALA A 106 55.85 -2.12 0.29
CA ALA A 106 54.44 -2.50 0.18
C ALA A 106 53.65 -1.49 -0.67
N PRO A 107 52.68 -1.93 -1.50
CA PRO A 107 51.76 -1.03 -2.18
C PRO A 107 50.99 -0.13 -1.21
N THR A 108 50.86 1.15 -1.55
CA THR A 108 50.11 2.15 -0.77
C THR A 108 48.85 2.60 -1.51
N GLN A 109 47.90 3.22 -0.80
CA GLN A 109 46.62 3.65 -1.34
C GLN A 109 45.85 2.51 -2.04
N PHE A 110 45.98 1.29 -1.51
CA PHE A 110 45.24 0.14 -2.04
C PHE A 110 43.76 0.31 -1.73
N THR A 111 42.94 0.37 -2.78
CA THR A 111 41.50 0.58 -2.70
C THR A 111 40.79 -0.49 -3.52
N VAL A 112 39.63 -0.92 -3.02
CA VAL A 112 38.73 -1.85 -3.71
C VAL A 112 37.36 -1.20 -3.78
N VAL A 113 36.88 -0.96 -4.99
CA VAL A 113 35.62 -0.24 -5.25
C VAL A 113 34.70 -1.14 -6.06
N CYS A 114 33.46 -1.26 -5.60
CA CYS A 114 32.41 -1.92 -6.36
C CYS A 114 31.92 -0.98 -7.46
N ASP A 115 31.93 -1.45 -8.72
CA ASP A 115 31.24 -0.76 -9.80
C ASP A 115 29.75 -1.15 -9.71
N PRO A 116 28.82 -0.23 -9.40
CA PRO A 116 27.40 -0.58 -9.26
C PRO A 116 26.77 -0.99 -10.60
N THR A 117 27.46 -0.79 -11.73
CA THR A 117 26.97 -1.08 -13.07
C THR A 117 27.48 -2.41 -13.64
N LYS A 118 28.42 -3.08 -12.95
CA LYS A 118 29.08 -4.31 -13.43
C LYS A 118 29.25 -5.31 -12.30
N PRO A 119 29.20 -6.63 -12.56
CA PRO A 119 29.45 -7.65 -11.56
C PRO A 119 30.95 -7.84 -11.30
N LEU A 120 31.65 -6.76 -10.93
CA LEU A 120 33.09 -6.78 -10.65
C LEU A 120 33.50 -5.80 -9.56
N LEU A 121 34.63 -6.09 -8.92
CA LEU A 121 35.34 -5.17 -8.04
C LEU A 121 36.57 -4.61 -8.76
N SER A 122 36.74 -3.28 -8.72
CA SER A 122 37.92 -2.60 -9.27
C SER A 122 38.93 -2.35 -8.15
N LEU A 123 40.18 -2.76 -8.37
CA LEU A 123 41.27 -2.61 -7.43
C LEU A 123 42.29 -1.61 -7.97
N LYS A 124 42.77 -0.68 -7.13
CA LYS A 124 43.76 0.33 -7.50
C LYS A 124 44.77 0.56 -6.38
N TRP A 125 46.01 0.84 -6.74
CA TRP A 125 47.09 1.22 -5.82
C TRP A 125 48.04 2.22 -6.46
N ASN A 126 48.96 2.77 -5.68
CA ASN A 126 50.04 3.60 -6.21
C ASN A 126 51.16 2.74 -6.81
N GLN A 127 51.80 3.23 -7.87
CA GLN A 127 52.99 2.60 -8.43
C GLN A 127 54.09 2.48 -7.36
N VAL A 128 54.67 1.29 -7.23
CA VAL A 128 55.77 1.00 -6.30
C VAL A 128 57.09 1.05 -7.05
N SER A 129 57.99 1.94 -6.62
CA SER A 129 59.35 2.03 -7.13
C SER A 129 60.11 0.72 -6.90
N CYS A 130 60.91 0.32 -7.91
CA CYS A 130 61.76 -0.87 -7.87
C CYS A 130 61.01 -2.22 -7.75
N SER A 131 59.68 -2.22 -7.94
CA SER A 131 58.93 -3.44 -8.18
C SER A 131 59.15 -3.94 -9.61
N VAL A 132 59.00 -5.25 -9.83
CA VAL A 132 58.89 -5.88 -11.16
C VAL A 132 57.45 -6.22 -11.53
N GLY A 133 56.54 -6.14 -10.56
CA GLY A 133 55.16 -6.55 -10.70
C GLY A 133 54.38 -6.51 -9.38
N TYR A 134 53.19 -7.08 -9.38
CA TYR A 134 52.30 -7.16 -8.22
C TYR A 134 51.57 -8.49 -8.14
N VAL A 135 51.27 -8.93 -6.93
CA VAL A 135 50.35 -10.05 -6.64
C VAL A 135 49.17 -9.51 -5.87
N ILE A 136 47.97 -9.83 -6.33
CA ILE A 136 46.74 -9.50 -5.61
C ILE A 136 46.21 -10.78 -4.99
N LYS A 137 45.98 -10.74 -3.68
CA LYS A 137 45.44 -11.85 -2.92
C LYS A 137 44.08 -11.48 -2.32
N ARG A 138 43.19 -12.48 -2.25
CA ARG A 138 41.85 -12.36 -1.69
C ARG A 138 41.53 -13.57 -0.82
N LYS A 139 40.75 -13.36 0.24
CA LYS A 139 39.97 -14.43 0.90
C LYS A 139 38.53 -13.99 1.10
N SER A 140 37.60 -14.93 1.05
CA SER A 140 36.21 -14.73 1.47
C SER A 140 36.05 -14.89 2.98
N ALA A 141 34.90 -14.49 3.51
CA ALA A 141 34.54 -14.69 4.91
C ALA A 141 34.44 -16.17 5.34
N MET A 142 34.39 -17.11 4.39
CA MET A 142 34.33 -18.55 4.65
C MET A 142 35.70 -19.23 4.62
N GLU A 143 36.75 -18.52 4.20
CA GLU A 143 38.09 -19.07 4.00
C GLU A 143 39.05 -18.57 5.10
N SER A 144 39.93 -19.45 5.58
CA SER A 144 41.01 -19.09 6.51
C SER A 144 42.12 -18.32 5.79
N ASP A 145 42.50 -18.79 4.61
CA ASP A 145 43.72 -18.42 3.90
C ASP A 145 43.47 -17.56 2.67
N PHE A 146 44.46 -16.74 2.34
CA PHE A 146 44.45 -15.90 1.15
C PHE A 146 44.88 -16.67 -0.08
N HIS A 147 44.15 -16.46 -1.18
CA HIS A 147 44.44 -17.05 -2.48
C HIS A 147 44.88 -15.96 -3.47
N ILE A 148 45.78 -16.30 -4.38
CA ILE A 148 46.20 -15.40 -5.47
C ILE A 148 45.05 -15.31 -6.47
N ILE A 149 44.57 -14.09 -6.72
CA ILE A 149 43.56 -13.85 -7.76
C ILE A 149 44.20 -13.41 -9.08
N THR A 150 45.33 -12.71 -9.03
CA THR A 150 46.09 -12.31 -10.21
C THR A 150 47.54 -11.98 -9.86
N THR A 151 48.42 -12.22 -10.83
CA THR A 151 49.83 -11.82 -10.81
C THR A 151 50.06 -10.93 -12.02
N ILE A 152 50.71 -9.79 -11.80
CA ILE A 152 50.90 -8.73 -12.79
C ILE A 152 52.40 -8.53 -12.98
N ASP A 153 52.92 -8.94 -14.13
CA ASP A 153 54.36 -8.87 -14.47
C ASP A 153 54.77 -7.50 -15.04
N SER A 154 54.26 -6.42 -14.44
CA SER A 154 54.63 -5.06 -14.81
C SER A 154 54.42 -4.10 -13.66
N SER A 155 55.48 -3.36 -13.30
CA SER A 155 55.44 -2.32 -12.28
C SER A 155 54.55 -1.13 -12.64
N TYR A 156 54.26 -0.94 -13.93
CA TYR A 156 53.46 0.20 -14.44
C TYR A 156 51.95 -0.04 -14.37
N ILE A 157 51.52 -1.30 -14.21
CA ILE A 157 50.10 -1.64 -14.10
C ILE A 157 49.71 -1.59 -12.62
N THR A 158 48.94 -0.58 -12.25
CA THR A 158 48.57 -0.30 -10.85
C THR A 158 47.07 -0.46 -10.58
N GLN A 159 46.42 -1.27 -11.42
CA GLN A 159 44.99 -1.55 -11.32
C GLN A 159 44.69 -2.98 -11.79
N SER A 160 43.66 -3.58 -11.22
CA SER A 160 43.12 -4.88 -11.62
C SER A 160 41.62 -4.98 -11.35
N GLN A 161 41.00 -6.07 -11.78
CA GLN A 161 39.58 -6.34 -11.56
C GLN A 161 39.39 -7.77 -11.05
N ASP A 162 38.41 -7.95 -10.17
CA ASP A 162 37.94 -9.27 -9.74
C ASP A 162 36.49 -9.45 -10.18
N THR A 163 36.26 -10.40 -11.09
CA THR A 163 34.95 -10.75 -11.66
C THR A 163 34.34 -11.99 -11.02
N ASN A 164 35.09 -12.71 -10.18
CA ASN A 164 34.66 -13.98 -9.59
C ASN A 164 34.18 -13.73 -8.15
N ILE A 165 33.16 -12.89 -8.04
CA ILE A 165 32.58 -12.45 -6.77
C ILE A 165 31.16 -12.98 -6.59
N ILE A 166 30.79 -13.20 -5.34
CA ILE A 166 29.44 -13.55 -4.92
C ILE A 166 28.89 -12.34 -4.16
N TYR A 167 27.75 -11.81 -4.62
CA TYR A 167 27.06 -10.74 -3.91
C TYR A 167 26.62 -11.22 -2.52
N GLY A 168 26.69 -10.34 -1.53
CA GLY A 168 26.42 -10.69 -0.14
C GLY A 168 27.58 -11.33 0.62
N MET A 169 28.63 -11.79 -0.08
CA MET A 169 29.83 -12.35 0.55
C MET A 169 30.82 -11.24 0.90
N SER A 170 31.38 -11.25 2.11
CA SER A 170 32.49 -10.34 2.45
C SER A 170 33.82 -10.91 1.96
N TYR A 171 34.64 -10.06 1.36
CA TYR A 171 35.98 -10.38 0.87
C TYR A 171 37.01 -9.46 1.49
N THR A 172 38.17 -10.02 1.83
CA THR A 172 39.36 -9.27 2.27
C THR A 172 40.40 -9.34 1.17
N TYR A 173 40.89 -8.19 0.72
CA TYR A 173 41.91 -8.07 -0.33
C TYR A 173 43.19 -7.45 0.21
N MET A 174 44.32 -7.83 -0.38
CA MET A 174 45.59 -7.14 -0.25
C MET A 174 46.39 -7.18 -1.56
N ALA A 175 47.23 -6.17 -1.77
CA ALA A 175 48.21 -6.13 -2.83
C ALA A 175 49.61 -6.30 -2.26
N ILE A 176 50.45 -7.06 -2.97
CA ILE A 176 51.84 -7.31 -2.62
C ILE A 176 52.68 -6.89 -3.83
N SER A 177 53.78 -6.17 -3.63
CA SER A 177 54.70 -5.88 -4.74
C SER A 177 55.67 -7.05 -4.93
N LEU A 178 56.11 -7.25 -6.17
CA LEU A 178 57.12 -8.24 -6.51
C LEU A 178 58.46 -7.56 -6.75
N ASP A 179 59.53 -8.19 -6.29
CA ASP A 179 60.90 -7.89 -6.71
C ASP A 179 61.59 -9.17 -7.22
N ARG A 180 62.88 -9.09 -7.55
CA ARG A 180 63.64 -10.23 -8.09
C ARG A 180 63.82 -11.39 -7.09
N SER A 181 63.52 -11.17 -5.81
CA SER A 181 63.49 -12.18 -4.74
C SER A 181 62.08 -12.63 -4.37
N GLY A 182 61.04 -12.21 -5.10
CA GLY A 182 59.65 -12.64 -4.93
C GLY A 182 58.75 -11.59 -4.25
N GLU A 183 57.84 -12.05 -3.39
CA GLU A 183 56.84 -11.22 -2.69
C GLU A 183 57.46 -10.31 -1.62
N SER A 184 57.10 -9.02 -1.63
CA SER A 184 57.42 -8.06 -0.57
C SER A 184 56.44 -8.13 0.61
N ASP A 185 56.47 -7.12 1.49
CA ASP A 185 55.39 -6.84 2.45
C ASP A 185 54.07 -6.51 1.73
N SER A 186 52.95 -6.84 2.37
CA SER A 186 51.60 -6.57 1.87
C SER A 186 51.13 -5.14 2.16
N SER A 187 50.22 -4.63 1.32
CA SER A 187 49.42 -3.45 1.63
C SER A 187 48.56 -3.67 2.89
N LEU A 188 47.96 -2.58 3.40
CA LEU A 188 46.83 -2.71 4.31
C LEU A 188 45.72 -3.51 3.63
N SER A 189 45.06 -4.37 4.41
CA SER A 189 43.93 -5.16 3.93
C SER A 189 42.67 -4.30 3.79
N VAL A 190 41.92 -4.53 2.72
CA VAL A 190 40.64 -3.86 2.46
C VAL A 190 39.52 -4.91 2.51
N VAL A 191 38.52 -4.67 3.36
CA VAL A 191 37.33 -5.52 3.45
C VAL A 191 36.18 -4.88 2.68
N VAL A 192 35.54 -5.64 1.81
CA VAL A 192 34.39 -5.20 1.01
C VAL A 192 33.33 -6.28 0.97
N CYS A 193 32.06 -5.88 0.99
CA CYS A 193 30.93 -6.77 0.78
C CYS A 193 30.13 -6.25 -0.44
N PRO A 194 30.38 -6.77 -1.66
CA PRO A 194 29.64 -6.37 -2.84
C PRO A 194 28.15 -6.67 -2.66
N ARG A 195 27.31 -5.66 -2.88
CA ARG A 195 25.85 -5.79 -2.90
C ARG A 195 25.36 -5.99 -4.32
N VAL A 196 24.20 -6.63 -4.48
CA VAL A 196 23.51 -6.72 -5.76
C VAL A 196 23.40 -5.35 -6.46
N PRO A 197 23.54 -5.32 -7.79
CA PRO A 197 23.54 -4.07 -8.54
C PRO A 197 22.14 -3.46 -8.57
N VAL A 198 22.12 -2.15 -8.78
CA VAL A 198 20.87 -1.39 -8.96
C VAL A 198 20.14 -1.92 -10.20
N PRO A 199 18.80 -2.16 -10.14
CA PRO A 199 18.06 -2.61 -11.32
C PRO A 199 18.22 -1.62 -12.48
N ASN A 200 18.59 -2.14 -13.65
CA ASN A 200 18.75 -1.37 -14.88
C ASN A 200 17.48 -1.46 -15.76
N HIS A 201 17.44 -0.67 -16.84
CA HIS A 201 16.28 -0.56 -17.73
C HIS A 201 14.97 -0.25 -17.00
N PHE A 202 15.06 0.41 -15.85
CA PHE A 202 13.88 0.83 -15.11
C PHE A 202 13.13 1.87 -15.92
N ALA A 203 11.87 1.58 -16.23
CA ALA A 203 11.02 2.42 -17.05
C ALA A 203 9.60 2.40 -16.51
N ALA A 204 8.94 3.56 -16.56
CA ALA A 204 7.51 3.68 -16.31
C ALA A 204 6.77 3.91 -17.62
N SER A 205 5.66 3.21 -17.81
CA SER A 205 4.77 3.41 -18.95
C SER A 205 3.30 3.35 -18.51
N THR A 206 2.43 3.91 -19.32
CA THR A 206 0.98 3.80 -19.12
C THR A 206 0.48 2.61 -19.94
N PRO A 207 0.08 1.50 -19.30
CA PRO A 207 -0.38 0.32 -20.03
C PRO A 207 -1.66 0.63 -20.81
N LYS A 208 -1.73 0.13 -22.05
CA LYS A 208 -2.92 0.32 -22.90
C LYS A 208 -4.13 -0.39 -22.29
N GLY A 209 -5.27 0.31 -22.24
CA GLY A 209 -6.55 -0.26 -21.80
C GLY A 209 -6.77 -0.30 -20.29
N LEU A 210 -5.82 0.20 -19.49
CA LEU A 210 -5.96 0.32 -18.03
C LEU A 210 -5.96 1.80 -17.62
N SER A 211 -6.90 2.16 -16.74
CA SER A 211 -7.01 3.50 -16.15
C SER A 211 -6.51 3.48 -14.71
N ALA A 212 -6.01 4.61 -14.22
CA ALA A 212 -5.48 4.73 -12.85
C ALA A 212 -4.34 3.72 -12.56
N THR A 213 -3.50 3.46 -13.58
CA THR A 213 -2.37 2.54 -13.46
C THR A 213 -1.08 3.09 -14.06
N VAL A 214 0.07 2.72 -13.47
CA VAL A 214 1.39 2.85 -14.08
C VAL A 214 2.07 1.48 -14.07
N LEU A 215 2.58 1.04 -15.23
CA LEU A 215 3.39 -0.17 -15.34
C LEU A 215 4.87 0.21 -15.21
N LEU A 216 5.54 -0.37 -14.25
CA LEU A 216 6.97 -0.29 -14.06
C LEU A 216 7.61 -1.57 -14.61
N ASN A 217 8.68 -1.44 -15.39
CA ASN A 217 9.45 -2.57 -15.91
C ASN A 217 10.93 -2.36 -15.64
N TRP A 218 11.66 -3.44 -15.43
CA TRP A 218 13.12 -3.47 -15.28
C TRP A 218 13.66 -4.81 -15.74
N GLN A 219 14.99 -4.92 -15.89
CA GLN A 219 15.62 -6.23 -16.08
C GLN A 219 15.83 -6.91 -14.73
N ALA A 220 15.46 -8.19 -14.61
CA ALA A 220 15.70 -8.96 -13.40
C ALA A 220 17.22 -8.99 -13.08
N VAL A 221 17.54 -8.70 -11.83
CA VAL A 221 18.90 -8.66 -11.29
C VAL A 221 19.27 -10.07 -10.80
N PRO A 222 20.34 -10.70 -11.34
CA PRO A 222 20.81 -12.00 -10.88
C PRO A 222 21.12 -12.00 -9.38
N ASN A 223 20.74 -13.08 -8.69
CA ASN A 223 20.93 -13.27 -7.24
C ASN A 223 20.17 -12.28 -6.33
N SER A 224 19.32 -11.41 -6.89
CA SER A 224 18.39 -10.61 -6.09
C SER A 224 17.36 -11.50 -5.40
N ILE A 225 17.09 -11.25 -4.12
CA ILE A 225 16.04 -11.93 -3.35
C ILE A 225 14.73 -11.13 -3.31
N ALA A 226 14.80 -9.82 -3.51
CA ALA A 226 13.64 -8.94 -3.54
C ALA A 226 13.90 -7.62 -4.29
N TYR A 227 12.82 -6.90 -4.62
CA TYR A 227 12.89 -5.53 -5.15
C TYR A 227 12.08 -4.57 -4.29
N HIS A 228 12.65 -3.41 -3.99
CA HIS A 228 12.01 -2.32 -3.25
C HIS A 228 11.64 -1.22 -4.22
N ILE A 229 10.35 -0.97 -4.39
CA ILE A 229 9.82 0.06 -5.27
C ILE A 229 9.42 1.24 -4.40
N TYR A 230 9.91 2.42 -4.75
CA TYR A 230 9.59 3.66 -4.06
C TYR A 230 8.81 4.59 -4.99
N ARG A 231 7.93 5.40 -4.42
CA ARG A 231 7.08 6.34 -5.16
C ARG A 231 6.92 7.65 -4.38
N ARG A 232 6.85 8.76 -5.10
CA ARG A 232 6.28 10.03 -4.60
C ARG A 232 5.50 10.75 -5.68
N ARG A 233 4.69 11.74 -5.30
CA ARG A 233 4.13 12.69 -6.26
C ARG A 233 5.21 13.68 -6.71
N ALA A 234 5.21 14.04 -8.00
CA ALA A 234 6.20 14.96 -8.55
C ALA A 234 6.09 16.37 -7.94
N GLU A 235 4.87 16.81 -7.65
CA GLU A 235 4.52 18.15 -7.16
C GLU A 235 4.37 18.21 -5.63
N ASP A 236 4.80 17.19 -4.89
CA ASP A 236 4.69 17.17 -3.42
C ASP A 236 5.70 18.16 -2.79
N PRO A 237 5.24 19.21 -2.08
CA PRO A 237 6.13 20.19 -1.46
C PRO A 237 6.74 19.71 -0.14
N ILE A 238 6.21 18.65 0.48
CA ILE A 238 6.60 18.21 1.83
C ILE A 238 7.61 17.05 1.76
N TYR A 239 7.46 16.16 0.77
CA TYR A 239 8.28 14.96 0.68
C TYR A 239 9.12 14.93 -0.60
N GLN A 240 10.36 15.42 -0.52
CA GLN A 240 11.30 15.38 -1.66
C GLN A 240 11.82 13.96 -1.94
N ASN A 241 11.78 13.07 -0.94
CA ASN A 241 12.26 11.69 -1.04
C ASN A 241 11.11 10.70 -1.34
N PRO A 242 11.27 9.78 -2.31
CA PRO A 242 10.33 8.69 -2.55
C PRO A 242 10.10 7.83 -1.30
N ILE A 243 8.84 7.51 -1.00
CA ILE A 243 8.49 6.58 0.09
C ILE A 243 8.37 5.15 -0.44
N LEU A 244 8.62 4.15 0.41
CA LEU A 244 8.50 2.74 0.03
C LEU A 244 7.04 2.42 -0.31
N LEU A 245 6.81 1.99 -1.55
CA LEU A 245 5.50 1.58 -2.06
C LEU A 245 5.29 0.07 -1.92
N MET A 246 6.30 -0.72 -2.28
CA MET A 246 6.18 -2.18 -2.34
C MET A 246 7.55 -2.86 -2.17
N THR A 247 7.58 -3.98 -1.46
CA THR A 247 8.69 -4.94 -1.46
C THR A 247 8.26 -6.23 -2.14
N LEU A 248 8.77 -6.49 -3.34
CA LEU A 248 8.49 -7.69 -4.12
C LEU A 248 9.50 -8.79 -3.76
N ARG A 249 9.09 -9.75 -2.92
CA ARG A 249 9.90 -10.93 -2.58
C ARG A 249 9.81 -12.02 -3.67
N ASN A 250 10.22 -11.65 -4.88
CA ASN A 250 10.31 -12.54 -6.03
C ASN A 250 11.59 -12.20 -6.83
N PRO A 251 12.64 -13.04 -6.77
CA PRO A 251 13.90 -12.86 -7.50
C PRO A 251 13.74 -12.58 -9.00
N ASN A 252 12.75 -13.23 -9.60
CA ASN A 252 12.50 -13.20 -11.04
C ASN A 252 11.54 -12.08 -11.48
N ALA A 253 11.08 -11.24 -10.55
CA ALA A 253 10.22 -10.12 -10.90
C ALA A 253 10.96 -9.12 -11.81
N ASN A 254 10.31 -8.75 -12.91
CA ASN A 254 10.80 -7.78 -13.90
C ASN A 254 9.78 -6.68 -14.18
N SER A 255 8.65 -6.68 -13.47
CA SER A 255 7.59 -5.70 -13.63
C SER A 255 6.73 -5.55 -12.37
N TYR A 256 6.07 -4.39 -12.26
CA TYR A 256 5.11 -4.07 -11.21
C TYR A 256 4.04 -3.13 -11.77
N LEU A 257 2.77 -3.45 -11.50
CA LEU A 257 1.64 -2.61 -11.88
C LEU A 257 1.18 -1.82 -10.65
N ASP A 258 1.46 -0.52 -10.62
CA ASP A 258 0.91 0.36 -9.60
C ASP A 258 -0.54 0.74 -9.96
N GLN A 259 -1.51 0.16 -9.24
CA GLN A 259 -2.95 0.40 -9.42
C GLN A 259 -3.52 1.45 -8.46
N THR A 260 -2.65 2.13 -7.72
CA THR A 260 -3.06 3.12 -6.70
C THR A 260 -2.79 4.55 -7.14
N VAL A 261 -2.46 4.75 -8.42
CA VAL A 261 -2.15 6.07 -8.97
C VAL A 261 -3.43 6.84 -9.29
N ILE A 262 -3.32 8.17 -9.24
CA ILE A 262 -4.38 9.06 -9.71
C ILE A 262 -4.05 9.46 -11.15
N ASN A 263 -5.05 9.43 -12.03
CA ASN A 263 -4.91 9.83 -13.42
C ASN A 263 -4.42 11.28 -13.55
N ASN A 264 -3.58 11.52 -14.56
CA ASN A 264 -2.98 12.81 -14.87
C ASN A 264 -2.12 13.43 -13.75
N VAL A 265 -1.84 12.69 -12.68
CA VAL A 265 -0.85 13.07 -11.65
C VAL A 265 0.47 12.39 -11.98
N LYS A 266 1.54 13.19 -12.05
CA LYS A 266 2.89 12.67 -12.27
C LYS A 266 3.43 12.10 -10.96
N TYR A 267 3.89 10.86 -11.02
CA TYR A 267 4.58 10.17 -9.95
C TYR A 267 6.03 9.92 -10.36
N ILE A 268 6.93 10.06 -9.39
CA ILE A 268 8.34 9.73 -9.54
C ILE A 268 8.59 8.40 -8.84
N TYR A 269 9.17 7.46 -9.57
CA TYR A 269 9.50 6.12 -9.09
C TYR A 269 11.00 5.90 -9.10
N THR A 270 11.45 5.11 -8.14
CA THR A 270 12.79 4.53 -8.08
C THR A 270 12.69 3.08 -7.61
N ILE A 271 13.68 2.26 -7.94
CA ILE A 271 13.73 0.84 -7.55
C ILE A 271 15.11 0.47 -7.00
N ALA A 272 15.15 -0.42 -6.02
CA ALA A 272 16.37 -1.04 -5.51
C ALA A 272 16.21 -2.57 -5.47
N SER A 273 17.30 -3.31 -5.62
CA SER A 273 17.36 -4.77 -5.41
C SER A 273 17.82 -5.06 -3.98
N GLU A 274 17.56 -6.27 -3.50
CA GLU A 274 18.00 -6.75 -2.19
C GLU A 274 18.69 -8.10 -2.34
N ASP A 275 19.73 -8.33 -1.54
CA ASP A 275 20.37 -9.64 -1.32
C ASP A 275 20.59 -9.87 0.20
N SER A 276 21.38 -10.89 0.54
CA SER A 276 21.74 -11.18 1.94
C SER A 276 22.63 -10.11 2.61
N ALA A 277 23.31 -9.25 1.86
CA ALA A 277 24.02 -8.07 2.39
C ALA A 277 23.14 -6.82 2.49
N GLY A 278 21.92 -6.87 1.96
CA GLY A 278 20.90 -5.85 2.13
C GLY A 278 20.53 -5.16 0.81
N VAL A 279 20.01 -3.93 0.94
CA VAL A 279 19.42 -3.20 -0.18
C VAL A 279 20.49 -2.42 -0.96
N SER A 280 20.40 -2.48 -2.29
CA SER A 280 21.23 -1.71 -3.24
C SER A 280 20.95 -0.20 -3.13
N LEU A 281 21.72 0.60 -3.86
CA LEU A 281 21.31 1.97 -4.17
C LEU A 281 20.00 1.97 -4.99
N GLN A 282 19.27 3.08 -4.96
CA GLN A 282 18.08 3.27 -5.79
C GLN A 282 18.47 3.62 -7.24
N SER A 283 17.65 3.20 -8.20
CA SER A 283 17.77 3.54 -9.61
C SER A 283 17.69 5.04 -9.85
N THR A 284 18.06 5.44 -11.06
CA THR A 284 17.62 6.74 -11.57
C THR A 284 16.09 6.82 -11.53
N ALA A 285 15.59 8.02 -11.25
CA ALA A 285 14.17 8.28 -11.14
C ALA A 285 13.50 8.22 -12.52
N VAL A 286 12.34 7.58 -12.59
CA VAL A 286 11.47 7.60 -13.77
C VAL A 286 10.13 8.24 -13.44
N VAL A 287 9.53 8.90 -14.43
CA VAL A 287 8.23 9.56 -14.26
C VAL A 287 7.15 8.67 -14.88
N GLY A 288 6.16 8.30 -14.06
CA GLY A 288 4.96 7.61 -14.50
C GLY A 288 3.72 8.46 -14.28
N MET A 289 2.75 8.35 -15.18
CA MET A 289 1.48 9.06 -15.08
C MET A 289 0.36 8.12 -15.53
N GLY A 290 -0.66 7.94 -14.68
CA GLY A 290 -1.88 7.24 -15.09
C GLY A 290 -2.66 8.08 -16.11
N ALA A 291 -3.40 7.43 -17.00
CA ALA A 291 -4.29 8.10 -17.93
C ALA A 291 -5.70 7.53 -17.83
N LEU A 292 -6.70 8.37 -18.10
CA LEU A 292 -8.07 7.90 -18.30
C LEU A 292 -8.15 7.09 -19.60
N ILE A 293 -8.94 6.00 -19.56
CA ILE A 293 -9.29 5.23 -20.76
C ILE A 293 -10.65 5.64 -21.30
N ALA A 294 -10.90 5.28 -22.56
CA ALA A 294 -12.23 5.41 -23.14
C ALA A 294 -13.20 4.42 -22.44
N PRO A 295 -14.42 4.85 -22.06
CA PRO A 295 -15.45 3.94 -21.60
C PRO A 295 -15.68 2.81 -22.62
N ASN A 296 -15.71 1.57 -22.14
CA ASN A 296 -15.95 0.39 -22.98
C ASN A 296 -17.36 -0.17 -22.73
N ASN A 297 -17.78 -1.13 -23.56
CA ASN A 297 -19.11 -1.75 -23.53
C ASN A 297 -20.27 -0.74 -23.61
N LEU A 298 -20.08 0.37 -24.35
CA LEU A 298 -21.17 1.30 -24.60
C LEU A 298 -22.26 0.62 -25.43
N SER A 299 -23.45 0.48 -24.85
CA SER A 299 -24.68 0.03 -25.52
C SER A 299 -25.71 1.16 -25.57
N ALA A 300 -26.59 1.09 -26.57
CA ALA A 300 -27.72 1.99 -26.72
C ALA A 300 -28.97 1.18 -27.05
N GLU A 301 -29.92 1.15 -26.13
CA GLU A 301 -31.16 0.38 -26.24
C GLU A 301 -32.37 1.32 -26.34
N PRO A 302 -33.17 1.24 -27.42
CA PRO A 302 -34.41 2.02 -27.52
C PRO A 302 -35.46 1.47 -26.55
N VAL A 303 -36.13 2.36 -25.81
CA VAL A 303 -37.26 2.00 -24.96
C VAL A 303 -38.53 2.05 -25.79
N HIS A 304 -39.12 0.90 -26.06
CA HIS A 304 -40.38 0.81 -26.81
C HIS A 304 -41.49 1.63 -26.14
N GLY A 305 -42.15 2.48 -26.92
CA GLY A 305 -43.30 3.28 -26.47
C GLY A 305 -43.01 4.66 -25.87
N ASN A 306 -41.75 5.01 -25.55
CA ASN A 306 -41.43 6.22 -24.78
C ASN A 306 -40.46 7.21 -25.45
N ASN A 307 -40.13 7.07 -26.74
CA ASN A 307 -39.18 7.95 -27.46
C ASN A 307 -37.86 8.20 -26.71
N CYS A 308 -37.32 7.17 -26.04
CA CYS A 308 -36.10 7.27 -25.26
C CYS A 308 -35.07 6.24 -25.73
N ILE A 309 -33.79 6.57 -25.62
CA ILE A 309 -32.68 5.63 -25.78
C ILE A 309 -31.92 5.57 -24.47
N ILE A 310 -31.77 4.37 -23.89
CA ILE A 310 -30.96 4.14 -22.70
C ILE A 310 -29.56 3.76 -23.14
N LEU A 311 -28.59 4.55 -22.70
CA LEU A 311 -27.17 4.27 -22.85
C LEU A 311 -26.65 3.61 -21.57
N SER A 312 -25.79 2.60 -21.73
CA SER A 312 -25.04 2.03 -20.60
C SER A 312 -23.61 1.69 -21.01
N TRP A 313 -22.66 1.81 -20.08
CA TRP A 313 -21.23 1.52 -20.33
C TRP A 313 -20.57 0.96 -19.06
N THR A 314 -19.33 0.49 -19.16
CA THR A 314 -18.57 0.05 -17.97
C THR A 314 -17.94 1.24 -17.24
N GLU A 315 -17.90 1.15 -15.92
CA GLU A 315 -17.17 2.08 -15.06
C GLU A 315 -15.70 2.20 -15.48
N VAL A 316 -15.15 3.41 -15.39
CA VAL A 316 -13.75 3.74 -15.69
C VAL A 316 -13.08 4.13 -14.38
N ALA A 317 -12.18 3.28 -13.88
CA ALA A 317 -11.48 3.50 -12.62
C ALA A 317 -10.80 4.89 -12.61
N GLY A 318 -11.07 5.67 -11.56
CA GLY A 318 -10.51 7.01 -11.38
C GLY A 318 -11.16 8.11 -12.23
N ALA A 319 -12.30 7.84 -12.89
CA ALA A 319 -13.13 8.88 -13.50
C ALA A 319 -13.95 9.60 -12.42
N LEU A 320 -14.03 10.93 -12.46
CA LEU A 320 -14.96 11.71 -11.62
C LEU A 320 -16.39 11.67 -12.19
N GLY A 321 -16.52 11.38 -13.48
CA GLY A 321 -17.80 11.39 -14.18
C GLY A 321 -17.67 11.18 -15.68
N TYR A 322 -18.78 11.35 -16.39
CA TYR A 322 -18.90 11.08 -17.82
C TYR A 322 -19.59 12.22 -18.58
N ARG A 323 -19.12 12.49 -19.80
CA ARG A 323 -19.81 13.30 -20.80
C ARG A 323 -20.38 12.42 -21.89
N ILE A 324 -21.62 12.69 -22.26
CA ILE A 324 -22.38 11.95 -23.26
C ILE A 324 -22.56 12.85 -24.48
N TRP A 325 -22.13 12.35 -25.62
CA TRP A 325 -22.23 13.03 -26.91
C TRP A 325 -23.18 12.28 -27.81
N ARG A 326 -23.94 13.04 -28.60
CA ARG A 326 -24.85 12.53 -29.63
C ARG A 326 -24.60 13.26 -30.93
N SER A 327 -24.54 12.50 -32.03
CA SER A 327 -24.57 13.02 -33.40
C SER A 327 -25.67 12.32 -34.20
N GLY A 328 -26.26 13.01 -35.19
CA GLY A 328 -27.38 12.50 -35.98
C GLY A 328 -28.62 13.41 -35.91
N GLY A 329 -29.49 13.33 -36.92
CA GLY A 329 -30.53 14.33 -37.19
C GLY A 329 -30.04 15.48 -38.08
N GLN A 330 -30.95 16.32 -38.59
CA GLN A 330 -30.63 17.49 -39.41
C GLN A 330 -30.62 18.76 -38.55
N PRO A 331 -29.49 19.52 -38.46
CA PRO A 331 -28.17 19.21 -38.99
C PRO A 331 -27.40 18.19 -38.14
N SER A 332 -26.51 17.41 -38.77
CA SER A 332 -25.73 16.34 -38.13
C SER A 332 -24.50 16.89 -37.40
N THR A 333 -24.71 17.77 -36.41
CA THR A 333 -23.63 18.24 -35.54
C THR A 333 -23.58 17.40 -34.27
N GLU A 334 -22.37 17.03 -33.85
CA GLU A 334 -22.17 16.36 -32.56
C GLU A 334 -22.43 17.36 -31.42
N LYS A 335 -23.30 16.99 -30.48
CA LYS A 335 -23.70 17.83 -29.34
C LYS A 335 -23.49 17.06 -28.04
N GLU A 336 -22.99 17.74 -27.02
CA GLU A 336 -23.02 17.24 -25.64
C GLU A 336 -24.47 17.24 -25.14
N ILE A 337 -24.96 16.07 -24.75
CA ILE A 337 -26.34 15.88 -24.29
C ILE A 337 -26.43 15.59 -22.79
N GLY A 338 -25.33 15.18 -22.15
CA GLY A 338 -25.33 14.89 -20.72
C GLY A 338 -23.96 15.00 -20.07
N LEU A 339 -23.97 15.46 -18.82
CA LEU A 339 -22.82 15.49 -17.92
C LEU A 339 -23.22 14.79 -16.62
N LEU A 340 -22.59 13.66 -16.32
CA LEU A 340 -22.84 12.88 -15.12
C LEU A 340 -21.68 13.05 -14.15
N SER A 341 -21.94 13.71 -13.02
CA SER A 341 -20.92 14.01 -12.00
C SER A 341 -20.91 12.92 -10.92
N HIS A 342 -20.35 11.74 -11.22
CA HIS A 342 -19.88 10.74 -10.25
C HIS A 342 -19.33 9.50 -10.98
N GLU A 343 -18.39 8.80 -10.36
CA GLU A 343 -17.69 7.65 -10.95
C GLU A 343 -18.60 6.45 -11.27
N TYR A 344 -19.65 6.23 -10.47
CA TYR A 344 -20.59 5.11 -10.66
C TYR A 344 -21.72 5.39 -11.67
N ASN A 345 -21.80 6.61 -12.23
CA ASN A 345 -22.87 6.98 -13.16
C ASN A 345 -22.63 6.39 -14.55
N THR A 346 -22.97 5.12 -14.72
CA THR A 346 -22.69 4.31 -15.92
C THR A 346 -23.90 4.17 -16.86
N LYS A 347 -24.95 4.96 -16.64
CA LYS A 347 -26.19 4.94 -17.43
C LYS A 347 -26.67 6.36 -17.73
N TYR A 348 -27.21 6.56 -18.93
CA TYR A 348 -27.82 7.83 -19.35
C TYR A 348 -29.06 7.58 -20.19
N VAL A 349 -30.11 8.39 -20.05
CA VAL A 349 -31.33 8.27 -20.86
C VAL A 349 -31.46 9.49 -21.76
N ASP A 350 -31.30 9.28 -23.06
CA ASP A 350 -31.60 10.29 -24.07
C ASP A 350 -33.12 10.31 -24.35
N ARG A 351 -33.82 11.29 -23.76
CA ARG A 351 -35.26 11.50 -23.94
C ARG A 351 -35.59 12.50 -25.07
N GLU A 352 -34.58 13.08 -25.69
CA GLU A 352 -34.74 14.01 -26.82
C GLU A 352 -34.60 13.31 -28.18
N ALA A 353 -34.39 11.99 -28.19
CA ALA A 353 -34.26 11.21 -29.40
C ALA A 353 -35.57 11.23 -30.20
N LYS A 354 -35.52 11.75 -31.43
CA LYS A 354 -36.67 11.81 -32.33
C LYS A 354 -36.98 10.44 -32.95
N HIS A 355 -38.26 10.23 -33.23
CA HIS A 355 -38.75 9.05 -33.94
C HIS A 355 -38.05 8.89 -35.30
N GLU A 356 -37.77 7.65 -35.70
CA GLU A 356 -37.15 7.30 -36.99
C GLU A 356 -35.80 7.98 -37.29
N THR A 357 -35.20 8.65 -36.31
CA THR A 357 -33.92 9.34 -36.46
C THR A 357 -32.82 8.44 -35.91
N ALA A 358 -31.82 8.15 -36.76
CA ALA A 358 -30.63 7.43 -36.34
C ALA A 358 -29.68 8.39 -35.60
N TYR A 359 -29.29 8.00 -34.38
CA TYR A 359 -28.31 8.71 -33.59
C TYR A 359 -27.08 7.84 -33.37
N ASN A 360 -25.92 8.47 -33.27
CA ASN A 360 -24.66 7.87 -32.86
C ASN A 360 -24.22 8.49 -31.53
N TYR A 361 -23.95 7.65 -30.54
CA TYR A 361 -23.59 8.07 -29.19
C TYR A 361 -22.14 7.73 -28.88
N THR A 362 -21.45 8.64 -28.22
CA THR A 362 -20.13 8.37 -27.61
C THR A 362 -20.11 8.87 -26.17
N VAL A 363 -19.31 8.24 -25.33
CA VAL A 363 -19.15 8.61 -23.92
C VAL A 363 -17.67 8.86 -23.63
N GLN A 364 -17.38 9.86 -22.80
CA GLN A 364 -16.03 10.28 -22.45
C GLN A 364 -15.90 10.45 -20.94
N ALA A 365 -14.91 9.79 -20.33
CA ALA A 365 -14.60 9.95 -18.91
C ALA A 365 -13.79 11.24 -18.66
N PHE A 366 -13.97 11.88 -17.50
CA PHE A 366 -13.18 13.02 -17.05
C PHE A 366 -12.77 12.88 -15.58
N ASP A 367 -11.72 13.59 -15.15
CA ASP A 367 -11.20 13.56 -13.78
C ASP A 367 -11.40 14.89 -13.02
N LYS A 368 -10.90 14.93 -11.76
CA LYS A 368 -10.95 16.10 -10.86
C LYS A 368 -10.26 17.36 -11.41
N ASN A 369 -9.36 17.21 -12.39
CA ASN A 369 -8.66 18.32 -13.04
C ASN A 369 -9.32 18.70 -14.37
N THR A 370 -10.51 18.18 -14.67
CA THR A 370 -11.28 18.39 -15.91
C THR A 370 -10.55 17.96 -17.19
N LYS A 371 -9.54 17.09 -17.07
CA LYS A 371 -8.87 16.52 -18.25
C LYS A 371 -9.67 15.33 -18.77
N TYR A 372 -9.94 15.35 -20.07
CA TYR A 372 -10.79 14.35 -20.73
C TYR A 372 -9.95 13.17 -21.23
N GLY A 373 -10.45 11.95 -20.96
CA GLY A 373 -9.95 10.75 -21.63
C GLY A 373 -10.41 10.68 -23.10
N PRO A 374 -9.99 9.66 -23.87
CA PRO A 374 -10.52 9.44 -25.21
C PRO A 374 -12.03 9.10 -25.18
N LYS A 375 -12.75 9.40 -26.26
CA LYS A 375 -14.16 8.99 -26.44
C LYS A 375 -14.25 7.48 -26.65
N SER A 376 -15.35 6.88 -26.19
CA SER A 376 -15.72 5.51 -26.52
C SER A 376 -15.89 5.32 -28.03
N ASN A 377 -15.89 4.05 -28.47
CA ASN A 377 -16.43 3.73 -29.78
C ASN A 377 -17.90 4.18 -29.87
N GLY A 378 -18.31 4.64 -31.06
CA GLY A 378 -19.68 5.09 -31.31
C GLY A 378 -20.65 3.92 -31.37
N VAL A 379 -21.81 4.05 -30.70
CA VAL A 379 -22.93 3.11 -30.85
C VAL A 379 -24.09 3.81 -31.55
N LYS A 380 -24.71 3.12 -32.53
CA LYS A 380 -25.87 3.64 -33.26
C LYS A 380 -27.16 3.09 -32.69
N ALA A 381 -28.18 3.92 -32.57
CA ALA A 381 -29.53 3.52 -32.17
C ALA A 381 -30.61 4.30 -32.95
N ILE A 382 -31.76 3.64 -33.15
CA ILE A 382 -32.95 4.18 -33.83
C ILE A 382 -34.16 3.94 -32.93
N VAL A 383 -35.00 4.96 -32.73
CA VAL A 383 -36.27 4.83 -32.02
C VAL A 383 -37.30 4.17 -32.96
N SER A 384 -37.73 2.94 -32.64
CA SER A 384 -38.61 2.10 -33.49
C SER A 384 -40.12 2.27 -33.19
N LYS A 385 -40.97 1.89 -34.17
CA LYS A 385 -42.44 2.06 -34.18
C LYS A 385 -43.17 1.28 -33.08
N ILE A 386 -44.20 1.89 -32.50
CA ILE A 386 -45.12 1.30 -31.51
C ILE A 386 -45.90 0.14 -32.15
N MET A 387 -45.85 -1.06 -31.55
CA MET A 387 -46.89 -2.10 -31.75
C MET A 387 -48.02 -1.88 -30.73
N PRO A 388 -49.31 -2.00 -31.12
CA PRO A 388 -50.42 -1.75 -30.23
C PRO A 388 -50.55 -2.83 -29.13
N PRO A 389 -51.01 -2.47 -27.91
CA PRO A 389 -51.11 -3.39 -26.79
C PRO A 389 -52.38 -4.26 -26.89
N SER A 390 -52.21 -5.58 -26.81
CA SER A 390 -53.30 -6.52 -26.57
C SER A 390 -53.63 -6.63 -25.07
N GLU A 391 -54.94 -6.70 -24.83
CA GLU A 391 -55.70 -6.73 -23.57
C GLU A 391 -55.05 -7.38 -22.35
N ARG A 392 -55.13 -6.72 -21.18
CA ARG A 392 -55.35 -7.38 -19.89
C ARG A 392 -56.33 -6.63 -19.01
N GLN A 393 -57.21 -7.43 -18.44
CA GLN A 393 -58.46 -7.11 -17.76
C GLN A 393 -58.28 -6.30 -16.47
N LYS A 394 -59.26 -5.43 -16.20
CA LYS A 394 -59.55 -4.87 -14.88
C LYS A 394 -60.04 -5.98 -13.96
N THR A 395 -59.40 -6.16 -12.82
CA THR A 395 -60.06 -6.68 -11.61
C THR A 395 -59.76 -5.74 -10.45
N GLY A 396 -60.83 -5.20 -9.87
CA GLY A 396 -60.76 -4.40 -8.66
C GLY A 396 -60.77 -5.33 -7.45
N GLN A 397 -59.69 -5.28 -6.68
CA GLN A 397 -59.66 -5.65 -5.26
C GLN A 397 -58.77 -4.63 -4.55
N LYS A 398 -59.34 -3.84 -3.64
CA LYS A 398 -58.56 -3.00 -2.70
C LYS A 398 -57.86 -3.93 -1.72
N ALA A 399 -56.64 -4.36 -2.06
CA ALA A 399 -55.72 -4.98 -1.14
C ALA A 399 -55.00 -3.89 -0.31
N THR A 400 -55.02 -4.01 1.00
CA THR A 400 -54.22 -3.20 1.93
C THR A 400 -52.74 -3.56 1.76
N VAL A 401 -52.01 -2.80 0.94
CA VAL A 401 -50.57 -2.95 0.76
C VAL A 401 -49.84 -2.21 1.89
N PRO A 402 -48.87 -2.83 2.60
CA PRO A 402 -48.10 -2.12 3.62
C PRO A 402 -47.26 -1.00 3.00
N VAL A 403 -47.33 0.21 3.59
CA VAL A 403 -46.42 1.32 3.25
C VAL A 403 -45.00 0.90 3.56
N MET A 404 -44.15 0.78 2.55
CA MET A 404 -42.73 0.46 2.70
C MET A 404 -41.91 1.75 2.80
N VAL A 405 -41.16 1.91 3.88
CA VAL A 405 -40.16 2.97 4.03
C VAL A 405 -38.80 2.36 3.75
N ASP A 406 -38.17 2.80 2.67
CA ASP A 406 -36.86 2.32 2.22
C ASP A 406 -35.84 3.46 2.33
N VAL A 407 -34.68 3.20 2.93
CA VAL A 407 -33.59 4.17 3.02
C VAL A 407 -32.59 3.85 1.92
N ARG A 408 -32.61 4.66 0.86
CA ARG A 408 -31.74 4.47 -0.30
C ARG A 408 -30.57 5.44 -0.25
N PHE A 409 -29.39 4.90 -0.54
CA PHE A 409 -28.20 5.69 -0.83
C PHE A 409 -28.16 5.94 -2.33
N GLY A 410 -28.41 7.18 -2.77
CA GLY A 410 -28.53 7.53 -4.18
C GLY A 410 -28.90 8.99 -4.41
N ASP A 411 -29.07 9.37 -5.68
CA ASP A 411 -29.50 10.73 -6.05
C ASP A 411 -31.01 10.77 -6.28
N LEU A 412 -31.69 11.70 -5.60
CA LEU A 412 -33.15 11.83 -5.62
C LEU A 412 -33.71 12.00 -7.05
N ILE A 413 -32.92 12.58 -7.95
CA ILE A 413 -33.29 12.80 -9.37
C ILE A 413 -33.36 11.50 -10.19
N THR A 414 -32.94 10.36 -9.62
CA THR A 414 -32.95 9.03 -10.26
C THR A 414 -34.07 8.13 -9.74
N GLU A 415 -34.81 8.54 -8.70
CA GLU A 415 -35.82 7.72 -8.04
C GLU A 415 -37.14 7.65 -8.83
N ASN A 416 -37.60 6.44 -9.12
CA ASN A 416 -38.86 6.19 -9.81
C ASN A 416 -40.05 6.13 -8.83
N VAL A 417 -40.68 7.27 -8.59
CA VAL A 417 -41.78 7.46 -7.62
C VAL A 417 -42.89 8.35 -8.17
N ASP A 418 -44.08 8.35 -7.56
CA ASP A 418 -45.17 9.22 -7.98
C ASP A 418 -44.86 10.70 -7.71
N ALA A 419 -44.18 11.01 -6.60
CA ALA A 419 -43.73 12.37 -6.33
C ALA A 419 -42.34 12.47 -5.68
N ILE A 420 -41.55 13.43 -6.15
CA ILE A 420 -40.34 13.89 -5.48
C ILE A 420 -40.69 15.12 -4.63
N ILE A 421 -40.39 15.09 -3.34
CA ILE A 421 -40.60 16.25 -2.46
C ILE A 421 -39.34 17.13 -2.44
N VAL A 422 -39.55 18.43 -2.62
CA VAL A 422 -38.48 19.45 -2.62
C VAL A 422 -38.73 20.45 -1.50
N CYS A 423 -37.73 20.62 -0.63
CA CYS A 423 -37.76 21.63 0.42
C CYS A 423 -37.38 23.01 -0.15
N LEU A 424 -38.28 24.00 -0.02
CA LEU A 424 -38.09 25.33 -0.63
C LEU A 424 -36.96 26.16 0.00
N SER A 425 -36.60 25.93 1.26
CA SER A 425 -35.50 26.64 1.95
C SER A 425 -34.11 26.16 1.57
N SER A 426 -33.97 25.05 0.85
CA SER A 426 -32.69 24.53 0.42
C SER A 426 -32.38 24.96 -1.01
N ASP A 427 -31.67 26.08 -1.19
CA ASP A 427 -31.32 26.61 -2.52
C ASP A 427 -30.52 25.61 -3.37
N GLU A 428 -29.54 24.91 -2.80
CA GLU A 428 -28.70 23.96 -3.52
C GLU A 428 -29.50 22.78 -4.09
N LEU A 429 -30.25 22.07 -3.23
CA LEU A 429 -31.07 20.94 -3.66
C LEU A 429 -32.22 21.36 -4.59
N LYS A 430 -32.90 22.48 -4.27
CA LYS A 430 -33.97 23.04 -5.11
C LYS A 430 -33.44 23.32 -6.52
N ASN A 431 -32.31 24.01 -6.64
CA ASN A 431 -31.73 24.34 -7.93
C ASN A 431 -31.27 23.08 -8.68
N LYS A 432 -30.70 22.09 -7.97
CA LYS A 432 -30.31 20.80 -8.58
C LYS A 432 -31.52 20.05 -9.15
N ILE A 433 -32.63 19.97 -8.41
CA ILE A 433 -33.85 19.28 -8.84
C ILE A 433 -34.55 20.06 -9.97
N LEU A 434 -34.64 21.39 -9.89
CA LEU A 434 -35.21 22.23 -10.95
C LEU A 434 -34.41 22.13 -12.26
N ASN A 435 -33.08 22.16 -12.17
CA ASN A 435 -32.21 21.98 -13.33
C ASN A 435 -32.37 20.58 -13.94
N ALA A 436 -32.45 19.54 -13.10
CA ALA A 436 -32.66 18.17 -13.55
C ALA A 436 -34.07 17.91 -14.10
N ALA A 437 -35.10 18.61 -13.60
CA ALA A 437 -36.47 18.54 -14.10
C ALA A 437 -36.68 19.28 -15.43
N GLY A 438 -35.79 20.24 -15.75
CA GLY A 438 -35.76 20.95 -17.01
C GLY A 438 -36.42 22.33 -16.97
N HIS A 439 -36.11 23.13 -18.00
CA HIS A 439 -36.40 24.56 -18.02
C HIS A 439 -37.89 24.92 -17.91
N SER A 440 -38.79 24.07 -18.42
CA SER A 440 -40.24 24.26 -18.33
C SER A 440 -40.75 24.21 -16.88
N VAL A 441 -40.22 23.30 -16.07
CA VAL A 441 -40.55 23.19 -14.64
C VAL A 441 -40.00 24.38 -13.87
N SER A 442 -38.80 24.86 -14.19
CA SER A 442 -38.20 26.05 -13.59
C SER A 442 -39.00 27.34 -13.85
N LEU A 443 -39.55 27.51 -15.06
CA LEU A 443 -40.41 28.65 -15.39
C LEU A 443 -41.75 28.61 -14.63
N ILE A 444 -42.37 27.43 -14.57
CA ILE A 444 -43.61 27.22 -13.80
C ILE A 444 -43.35 27.50 -12.32
N PHE A 445 -42.26 26.96 -11.76
CA PHE A 445 -41.80 27.24 -10.41
C PHE A 445 -41.68 28.75 -10.15
N ALA A 446 -40.97 29.49 -11.01
CA ALA A 446 -40.78 30.93 -10.85
C ALA A 446 -42.09 31.72 -10.88
N SER A 447 -43.06 31.28 -11.70
CA SER A 447 -44.37 31.93 -11.83
C SER A 447 -45.33 31.65 -10.66
N VAL A 448 -45.25 30.46 -10.06
CA VAL A 448 -46.16 29.99 -9.01
C VAL A 448 -45.61 30.35 -7.62
N HIS A 449 -44.30 30.26 -7.42
CA HIS A 449 -43.65 30.59 -6.15
C HIS A 449 -43.84 32.06 -5.72
N GLN A 450 -44.07 32.97 -6.68
CA GLN A 450 -44.38 34.38 -6.40
C GLN A 450 -45.82 34.62 -5.92
N ARG A 451 -46.74 33.66 -6.13
CA ARG A 451 -48.18 33.85 -5.87
C ARG A 451 -48.69 33.14 -4.62
N ASP A 452 -48.03 32.06 -4.20
CA ASP A 452 -48.48 31.25 -3.06
C ASP A 452 -47.29 30.91 -2.15
N ILE A 453 -47.17 31.66 -1.05
CA ILE A 453 -46.05 31.59 -0.10
C ILE A 453 -46.32 30.63 1.07
N ASN A 454 -47.55 30.13 1.22
CA ASN A 454 -47.97 29.39 2.43
C ASN A 454 -48.49 27.96 2.17
N GLY A 455 -48.67 27.54 0.90
CA GLY A 455 -49.10 26.19 0.54
C GLY A 455 -47.99 25.31 -0.07
N CYS A 456 -48.12 23.98 0.06
CA CYS A 456 -47.40 23.06 -0.82
C CYS A 456 -47.91 23.23 -2.25
N PHE A 457 -47.02 23.24 -3.24
CA PHE A 457 -47.46 23.30 -4.64
C PHE A 457 -46.86 22.16 -5.46
N LYS A 458 -47.62 21.74 -6.48
CA LYS A 458 -47.29 20.62 -7.35
C LYS A 458 -46.92 21.12 -8.74
N ALA A 459 -45.82 20.61 -9.27
CA ALA A 459 -45.45 20.70 -10.68
C ALA A 459 -45.37 19.30 -11.31
N SER A 460 -45.30 19.24 -12.64
CA SER A 460 -44.99 17.98 -13.32
C SER A 460 -43.55 17.54 -13.01
N GLY A 461 -43.28 16.24 -13.09
CA GLY A 461 -41.94 15.66 -12.95
C GLY A 461 -40.90 16.19 -13.94
N GLY A 462 -41.34 16.82 -15.03
CA GLY A 462 -40.46 17.26 -16.10
C GLY A 462 -39.65 16.10 -16.69
N LEU A 463 -38.32 16.23 -16.64
CA LEU A 463 -37.35 15.23 -17.09
C LEU A 463 -36.99 14.18 -16.01
N LEU A 464 -37.49 14.32 -14.77
CA LEU A 464 -37.25 13.37 -13.68
C LEU A 464 -38.08 12.09 -13.87
N PRO A 465 -37.63 10.93 -13.35
CA PRO A 465 -38.37 9.68 -13.35
C PRO A 465 -39.54 9.68 -12.33
N CYS A 466 -40.22 10.80 -12.13
CA CYS A 466 -41.37 10.90 -11.25
C CYS A 466 -42.57 11.54 -11.97
N LYS A 467 -43.80 11.30 -11.47
CA LYS A 467 -45.00 11.91 -12.06
C LYS A 467 -45.11 13.39 -11.67
N ASN A 468 -44.81 13.71 -10.42
CA ASN A 468 -44.98 15.05 -9.86
C ASN A 468 -43.76 15.49 -9.04
N ILE A 469 -43.54 16.80 -8.97
CA ILE A 469 -42.64 17.42 -7.99
C ILE A 469 -43.51 18.23 -7.03
N ILE A 470 -43.37 17.96 -5.73
CA ILE A 470 -44.11 18.68 -4.69
C ILE A 470 -43.14 19.56 -3.94
N PHE A 471 -43.33 20.87 -4.03
CA PHE A 471 -42.53 21.86 -3.33
C PHE A 471 -43.18 22.16 -1.99
N VAL A 472 -42.43 21.98 -0.92
CA VAL A 472 -42.89 22.12 0.46
C VAL A 472 -42.19 23.33 1.09
N PRO A 473 -42.94 24.35 1.55
CA PRO A 473 -42.37 25.44 2.31
C PRO A 473 -41.90 24.93 3.68
N TRP A 474 -40.64 25.21 4.01
CA TRP A 474 -40.09 24.96 5.33
C TRP A 474 -39.17 26.12 5.67
N LYS A 475 -39.25 26.65 6.89
CA LYS A 475 -38.34 27.68 7.38
C LYS A 475 -37.69 27.15 8.64
N ALA A 476 -36.36 27.04 8.62
CA ALA A 476 -35.61 26.69 9.83
C ALA A 476 -35.87 27.78 10.90
N PRO A 477 -36.13 27.43 12.17
CA PRO A 477 -36.32 28.43 13.22
C PRO A 477 -35.07 29.30 13.38
N ALA A 478 -35.26 30.61 13.57
CA ALA A 478 -34.18 31.50 13.96
C ALA A 478 -33.87 31.27 15.46
N GLU A 479 -32.60 30.96 15.74
CA GLU A 479 -31.93 31.08 17.05
C GLU A 479 -32.72 30.59 18.28
N SER A 480 -32.77 29.28 18.50
CA SER A 480 -32.69 28.68 19.85
C SER A 480 -32.30 27.21 19.75
N LEU A 481 -31.34 26.79 20.57
CA LEU A 481 -30.64 25.50 20.51
C LEU A 481 -31.47 24.28 20.99
N ASP A 482 -32.80 24.41 21.14
CA ASP A 482 -33.65 23.39 21.77
C ASP A 482 -34.85 22.92 20.91
N ILE A 483 -34.89 23.25 19.61
CA ILE A 483 -36.03 22.94 18.70
C ILE A 483 -35.61 22.15 17.44
N SER A 484 -34.53 21.36 17.50
CA SER A 484 -33.93 20.75 16.29
C SER A 484 -34.78 19.61 15.66
N GLU A 485 -35.31 18.68 16.45
CA GLU A 485 -36.04 17.51 15.94
C GLU A 485 -37.49 17.83 15.54
N GLN A 486 -38.16 18.72 16.28
CA GLN A 486 -39.58 19.04 16.08
C GLN A 486 -39.82 19.75 14.73
N SER A 487 -38.91 20.62 14.31
CA SER A 487 -39.02 21.30 13.01
C SER A 487 -38.83 20.36 11.82
N ILE A 488 -38.00 19.32 11.95
CA ILE A 488 -37.84 18.26 10.94
C ILE A 488 -39.11 17.39 10.90
N ARG A 489 -39.65 17.01 12.07
CA ARG A 489 -40.92 16.26 12.17
C ARG A 489 -42.07 17.00 11.49
N THR A 490 -42.21 18.32 11.74
CA THR A 490 -43.21 19.17 11.08
C THR A 490 -43.06 19.18 9.56
N PHE A 491 -41.83 19.27 9.04
CA PHE A 491 -41.58 19.18 7.59
C PHE A 491 -42.07 17.86 7.00
N ILE A 492 -41.73 16.73 7.63
CA ILE A 492 -42.12 15.40 7.16
C ILE A 492 -43.64 15.24 7.15
N ILE A 493 -44.32 15.70 8.21
CA ILE A 493 -45.79 15.67 8.30
C ILE A 493 -46.42 16.44 7.14
N ILE A 494 -45.96 17.67 6.89
CA ILE A 494 -46.48 18.50 5.80
C ILE A 494 -46.20 17.83 4.44
N ALA A 495 -44.98 17.34 4.21
CA ALA A 495 -44.60 16.67 2.97
C ALA A 495 -45.50 15.46 2.66
N LEU A 496 -45.76 14.62 3.67
CA LEU A 496 -46.61 13.45 3.51
C LEU A 496 -48.10 13.82 3.35
N GLN A 497 -48.60 14.84 4.07
CA GLN A 497 -49.96 15.35 3.87
C GLN A 497 -50.16 15.90 2.45
N CYS A 498 -49.18 16.64 1.93
CA CYS A 498 -49.24 17.19 0.58
C CYS A 498 -49.16 16.09 -0.49
N ALA A 499 -48.35 15.05 -0.28
CA ALA A 499 -48.35 13.87 -1.13
C ALA A 499 -49.71 13.14 -1.14
N GLN A 500 -50.35 13.01 0.03
CA GLN A 500 -51.67 12.41 0.17
C GLN A 500 -52.76 13.24 -0.53
N GLN A 501 -52.76 14.56 -0.36
CA GLN A 501 -53.69 15.47 -1.04
C GLN A 501 -53.59 15.37 -2.56
N HIS A 502 -52.42 15.01 -3.07
CA HIS A 502 -52.17 14.80 -4.50
C HIS A 502 -52.21 13.34 -4.94
N GLU A 503 -52.78 12.45 -4.12
CA GLU A 503 -53.03 11.03 -4.43
C GLU A 503 -51.77 10.25 -4.87
N CYS A 504 -50.59 10.62 -4.34
CA CYS A 504 -49.34 9.93 -4.63
C CYS A 504 -49.24 8.63 -3.82
N GLN A 505 -48.95 7.50 -4.47
CA GLN A 505 -48.80 6.20 -3.79
C GLN A 505 -47.35 5.94 -3.37
N THR A 506 -46.39 6.55 -4.05
CA THR A 506 -44.95 6.46 -3.76
C THR A 506 -44.32 7.84 -3.74
N VAL A 507 -43.51 8.12 -2.72
CA VAL A 507 -42.80 9.40 -2.58
C VAL A 507 -41.34 9.20 -2.23
N ALA A 508 -40.47 10.04 -2.78
CA ALA A 508 -39.07 10.14 -2.40
C ALA A 508 -38.78 11.57 -1.93
N PHE A 509 -38.05 11.70 -0.82
CA PHE A 509 -37.65 13.00 -0.31
C PHE A 509 -36.30 12.91 0.40
N PRO A 510 -35.50 13.99 0.35
CA PRO A 510 -34.12 13.99 0.83
C PRO A 510 -34.06 13.98 2.37
N ALA A 511 -32.91 13.61 2.93
CA ALA A 511 -32.59 13.86 4.33
C ALA A 511 -32.38 15.38 4.54
N VAL A 512 -33.45 16.09 4.88
CA VAL A 512 -33.45 17.56 5.01
C VAL A 512 -32.70 17.98 6.29
N GLY A 513 -31.78 18.94 6.15
CA GLY A 513 -31.02 19.53 7.26
C GLY A 513 -29.61 19.00 7.44
N CYS A 514 -29.27 17.83 6.86
CA CYS A 514 -27.96 17.20 7.00
C CYS A 514 -26.79 17.93 6.31
N GLY A 515 -27.10 18.92 5.46
CA GLY A 515 -26.11 19.72 4.72
C GLY A 515 -25.74 21.01 5.46
N GLY A 516 -25.91 22.17 4.83
CA GLY A 516 -25.51 23.48 5.37
C GLY A 516 -26.16 23.92 6.69
N LEU A 517 -27.12 23.16 7.23
CA LEU A 517 -27.73 23.39 8.54
C LEU A 517 -27.12 22.53 9.66
N GLY A 518 -26.23 21.58 9.34
CA GLY A 518 -25.45 20.82 10.32
C GLY A 518 -26.23 19.82 11.17
N TYR A 519 -27.46 19.47 10.80
CA TYR A 519 -28.23 18.47 11.54
C TYR A 519 -27.58 17.08 11.40
N ASP A 520 -27.56 16.34 12.50
CA ASP A 520 -27.03 14.98 12.51
C ASP A 520 -27.87 14.06 11.59
N VAL A 521 -27.20 13.37 10.67
CA VAL A 521 -27.81 12.48 9.67
C VAL A 521 -28.64 11.39 10.33
N HIS A 522 -28.20 10.90 11.49
CA HIS A 522 -28.91 9.87 12.22
C HIS A 522 -30.22 10.40 12.82
N THR A 523 -30.21 11.61 13.39
CA THR A 523 -31.39 12.29 13.94
C THR A 523 -32.43 12.58 12.86
N VAL A 524 -32.00 13.07 11.69
CA VAL A 524 -32.88 13.33 10.54
C VAL A 524 -33.51 12.03 10.03
N ALA A 525 -32.71 10.97 9.84
CA ALA A 525 -33.21 9.68 9.40
C ALA A 525 -34.21 9.06 10.40
N LYS A 526 -33.93 9.16 11.70
CA LYS A 526 -34.82 8.70 12.78
C LYS A 526 -36.17 9.44 12.76
N ALA A 527 -36.15 10.77 12.60
CA ALA A 527 -37.37 11.57 12.51
C ALA A 527 -38.20 11.23 11.27
N MET A 528 -37.57 11.09 10.10
CA MET A 528 -38.22 10.72 8.83
C MET A 528 -38.94 9.38 8.92
N VAL A 529 -38.26 8.37 9.46
CA VAL A 529 -38.82 7.03 9.63
C VAL A 529 -39.95 7.06 10.67
N SER A 530 -39.74 7.69 11.84
CA SER A 530 -40.75 7.83 12.89
C SER A 530 -42.06 8.43 12.38
N GLU A 531 -42.00 9.56 11.66
CA GLU A 531 -43.21 10.25 11.22
C GLU A 531 -43.94 9.53 10.09
N ALA A 532 -43.21 8.90 9.17
CA ALA A 532 -43.82 8.04 8.15
C ALA A 532 -44.60 6.87 8.79
N TYR A 533 -44.08 6.28 9.87
CA TYR A 533 -44.78 5.24 10.63
C TYR A 533 -45.96 5.78 11.45
N LYS A 534 -45.87 6.99 12.02
CA LYS A 534 -46.98 7.60 12.79
C LYS A 534 -48.17 7.99 11.92
N GLN A 535 -47.93 8.55 10.72
CA GLN A 535 -49.01 8.87 9.77
C GLN A 535 -49.81 7.63 9.33
N LYS A 536 -49.15 6.48 9.21
CA LYS A 536 -49.82 5.19 8.96
C LYS A 536 -50.87 4.90 10.06
N LYS A 537 -50.56 5.22 11.32
CA LYS A 537 -51.41 4.98 12.50
C LYS A 537 -52.63 5.91 12.57
N SER A 538 -52.55 7.12 12.00
CA SER A 538 -53.68 8.07 11.96
C SER A 538 -54.64 7.86 10.77
N ASN A 539 -54.15 7.31 9.65
CA ASN A 539 -54.95 7.10 8.43
C ASN A 539 -55.64 5.72 8.35
N SER A 540 -55.38 4.82 9.30
CA SER A 540 -56.03 3.50 9.37
C SER A 540 -57.03 3.48 10.53
N GLN A 541 -58.32 3.64 10.22
CA GLN A 541 -59.42 3.38 11.16
C GLN A 541 -59.66 1.87 11.35
N THR A 542 -58.60 1.08 11.34
CA THR A 542 -58.62 -0.37 11.50
C THR A 542 -57.42 -0.80 12.33
N SER A 543 -57.73 -1.40 13.48
CA SER A 543 -56.83 -2.20 14.29
C SER A 543 -56.21 -3.30 13.43
N ILE A 544 -54.98 -3.09 12.97
CA ILE A 544 -54.10 -4.16 12.51
C ILE A 544 -53.01 -4.26 13.57
N GLU A 545 -52.92 -5.47 14.13
CA GLU A 545 -52.23 -5.84 15.36
C GLU A 545 -50.79 -5.31 15.49
N ASP A 546 -50.48 -4.92 16.72
CA ASP A 546 -49.27 -4.40 17.37
C ASP A 546 -47.91 -5.13 17.10
N SER A 547 -47.62 -5.65 15.90
CA SER A 547 -46.57 -6.68 15.71
C SER A 547 -45.32 -6.31 14.87
N THR A 548 -44.87 -5.06 14.80
CA THR A 548 -43.61 -4.73 14.06
C THR A 548 -42.34 -4.93 14.88
N ILE A 549 -42.44 -5.03 16.20
CA ILE A 549 -41.33 -5.28 17.14
C ILE A 549 -41.72 -6.49 17.98
N PRO A 550 -40.81 -7.41 18.31
CA PRO A 550 -41.15 -8.55 19.15
C PRO A 550 -41.77 -8.08 20.47
N SER A 551 -42.93 -8.63 20.83
CA SER A 551 -43.63 -8.28 22.07
C SER A 551 -42.81 -8.60 23.33
N THR A 552 -41.80 -9.46 23.20
CA THR A 552 -40.81 -9.78 24.22
C THR A 552 -39.82 -8.65 24.49
N TRP A 553 -39.82 -7.58 23.68
CA TRP A 553 -38.90 -6.48 23.89
C TRP A 553 -39.34 -5.58 25.06
N GLU A 554 -38.42 -5.36 26.01
CA GLU A 554 -38.60 -4.39 27.08
C GLU A 554 -38.81 -2.98 26.51
N LYS A 555 -39.85 -2.30 27.00
CA LYS A 555 -40.17 -0.91 26.66
C LYS A 555 -39.30 -0.01 27.53
N THR A 556 -38.06 0.24 27.13
CA THR A 556 -37.16 1.12 27.88
C THR A 556 -37.49 2.60 27.56
N SER A 557 -37.39 3.48 28.57
CA SER A 557 -37.55 4.93 28.39
C SER A 557 -36.32 5.59 27.77
N ASP A 558 -35.21 4.85 27.67
CA ASP A 558 -33.91 5.35 27.26
C ASP A 558 -33.57 4.79 25.87
N THR A 559 -33.84 5.59 24.83
CA THR A 559 -33.64 5.20 23.41
C THR A 559 -32.19 4.89 23.03
N TYR A 560 -31.24 5.06 23.95
CA TYR A 560 -29.81 4.79 23.75
C TYR A 560 -29.36 3.44 24.32
N ASN A 561 -30.16 2.80 25.18
CA ASN A 561 -29.80 1.49 25.73
C ASN A 561 -30.32 0.36 24.83
N LEU A 562 -29.48 -0.06 23.89
CA LEU A 562 -29.80 -1.08 22.89
C LEU A 562 -29.58 -2.52 23.37
N ARG A 563 -29.20 -2.72 24.64
CA ARG A 563 -28.89 -4.03 25.21
C ARG A 563 -29.65 -4.24 26.51
N VAL A 564 -30.33 -5.36 26.60
CA VAL A 564 -31.12 -5.75 27.76
C VAL A 564 -30.59 -7.04 28.32
N ASN A 565 -30.33 -7.08 29.62
CA ASN A 565 -29.83 -8.29 30.28
C ASN A 565 -30.91 -9.38 30.26
N VAL A 566 -30.56 -10.57 29.76
CA VAL A 566 -31.42 -11.74 29.80
C VAL A 566 -30.90 -12.65 30.91
N PRO A 567 -31.70 -12.94 31.97
CA PRO A 567 -31.29 -13.87 33.01
C PRO A 567 -30.95 -15.25 32.42
N VAL A 568 -29.77 -15.77 32.77
CA VAL A 568 -29.24 -17.04 32.24
C VAL A 568 -30.17 -18.24 32.49
N ASN A 569 -30.90 -18.22 33.61
CA ASN A 569 -31.84 -19.26 34.02
C ASN A 569 -33.26 -19.08 33.46
N SER A 570 -33.54 -18.01 32.71
CA SER A 570 -34.83 -17.82 32.04
C SER A 570 -34.99 -18.79 30.86
N SER A 571 -36.23 -19.05 30.44
CA SER A 571 -36.51 -19.87 29.25
C SER A 571 -35.84 -19.30 27.98
N GLU A 572 -35.77 -17.98 27.88
CA GLU A 572 -35.07 -17.28 26.79
C GLU A 572 -33.55 -17.50 26.85
N GLY A 573 -32.94 -17.29 28.02
CA GLY A 573 -31.51 -17.50 28.22
C GLY A 573 -31.07 -18.94 27.95
N GLN A 574 -31.84 -19.92 28.44
CA GLN A 574 -31.59 -21.33 28.19
C GLN A 574 -31.72 -21.69 26.70
N ALA A 575 -32.69 -21.11 25.98
CA ALA A 575 -32.85 -21.34 24.55
C ALA A 575 -31.64 -20.82 23.74
N VAL A 576 -31.10 -19.65 24.12
CA VAL A 576 -29.88 -19.09 23.49
C VAL A 576 -28.66 -19.97 23.78
N LEU A 577 -28.52 -20.44 25.02
CA LEU A 577 -27.38 -21.25 25.44
C LEU A 577 -27.42 -22.69 24.94
N LEU A 578 -28.60 -23.23 24.61
CA LEU A 578 -28.74 -24.59 24.11
C LEU A 578 -27.93 -24.80 22.83
N ASP A 579 -28.07 -23.90 21.85
CA ASP A 579 -27.32 -23.94 20.60
C ASP A 579 -25.82 -23.66 20.80
N PHE A 580 -25.50 -22.73 21.71
CA PHE A 580 -24.13 -22.39 22.06
C PHE A 580 -23.40 -23.60 22.64
N HIS A 581 -23.91 -24.21 23.71
CA HIS A 581 -23.28 -25.36 24.35
C HIS A 581 -23.24 -26.59 23.44
N ARG A 582 -24.31 -26.85 22.68
CA ARG A 582 -24.37 -27.97 21.73
C ARG A 582 -23.28 -27.90 20.65
N THR A 583 -22.90 -26.70 20.25
CA THR A 583 -21.96 -26.49 19.13
C THR A 583 -20.56 -26.02 19.57
N MET A 584 -20.32 -25.92 20.87
CA MET A 584 -19.04 -25.59 21.48
C MET A 584 -18.27 -26.89 21.85
N THR A 585 -17.69 -27.55 20.85
CA THR A 585 -16.98 -28.85 21.03
C THR A 585 -15.52 -28.67 21.48
N ASN A 586 -15.01 -29.56 22.36
CA ASN A 586 -13.61 -29.69 22.82
C ASN A 586 -13.07 -28.61 23.79
N TYR A 587 -13.93 -27.93 24.56
CA TYR A 587 -13.50 -26.82 25.43
C TYR A 587 -14.13 -26.84 26.83
N ASP A 588 -13.99 -27.95 27.56
CA ASP A 588 -14.49 -28.15 28.94
C ASP A 588 -13.92 -27.16 29.99
N SER A 589 -13.07 -26.22 29.57
CA SER A 589 -12.45 -25.19 30.41
C SER A 589 -12.92 -23.75 30.12
N TYR A 590 -13.83 -23.53 29.15
CA TYR A 590 -14.21 -22.17 28.68
C TYR A 590 -15.73 -21.96 28.52
N SER A 591 -16.52 -22.44 29.49
CA SER A 591 -17.99 -22.45 29.42
C SER A 591 -18.67 -21.74 30.59
N ARG A 592 -17.97 -20.83 31.28
CA ARG A 592 -18.63 -20.03 32.31
C ARG A 592 -19.36 -18.86 31.65
N ILE A 593 -20.67 -18.97 31.54
CA ILE A 593 -21.52 -17.86 31.10
C ILE A 593 -21.54 -16.79 32.19
N ILE A 594 -21.14 -15.57 31.83
CA ILE A 594 -21.17 -14.40 32.71
C ILE A 594 -22.54 -13.74 32.62
N ARG A 595 -22.97 -13.43 31.40
CA ARG A 595 -24.30 -12.86 31.12
C ARG A 595 -24.67 -13.01 29.65
N ILE A 596 -25.97 -12.86 29.40
CA ILE A 596 -26.55 -12.80 28.06
C ILE A 596 -27.22 -11.44 27.94
N GLU A 597 -27.00 -10.75 26.83
CA GLU A 597 -27.62 -9.47 26.53
C GLU A 597 -28.40 -9.60 25.23
N ARG A 598 -29.73 -9.38 25.28
CA ARG A 598 -30.56 -9.25 24.08
C ARG A 598 -30.32 -7.89 23.44
N VAL A 599 -30.04 -7.90 22.15
CA VAL A 599 -29.90 -6.67 21.38
C VAL A 599 -31.29 -6.23 20.91
N GLN A 600 -31.63 -4.97 21.15
CA GLN A 600 -32.93 -4.37 20.84
C GLN A 600 -32.79 -3.16 19.94
N ASN A 601 -32.01 -3.32 18.86
CA ASN A 601 -31.90 -2.28 17.86
C ASN A 601 -33.06 -2.37 16.86
N GLU A 602 -34.11 -1.58 17.08
CA GLU A 602 -35.32 -1.53 16.24
C GLU A 602 -34.98 -1.25 14.78
N ARG A 603 -34.05 -0.32 14.51
CA ARG A 603 -33.63 0.06 13.15
C ARG A 603 -33.11 -1.16 12.37
N TRP A 604 -32.15 -1.89 12.94
CA TRP A 604 -31.57 -3.05 12.26
C TRP A 604 -32.56 -4.20 12.19
N PHE A 605 -33.41 -4.38 13.19
CA PHE A 605 -34.45 -5.39 13.18
C PHE A 605 -35.45 -5.16 12.03
N LEU A 606 -35.94 -3.93 11.86
CA LEU A 606 -36.89 -3.60 10.80
C LEU A 606 -36.27 -3.76 9.41
N GLN A 607 -35.03 -3.30 9.20
CA GLN A 607 -34.33 -3.50 7.93
C GLN A 607 -34.11 -4.98 7.60
N TYR A 608 -33.76 -5.78 8.61
CA TYR A 608 -33.66 -7.23 8.50
C TYR A 608 -35.00 -7.88 8.11
N GLN A 609 -36.12 -7.51 8.76
CA GLN A 609 -37.44 -8.07 8.46
C GLN A 609 -37.91 -7.74 7.02
N ILE A 610 -37.60 -6.54 6.52
CA ILE A 610 -37.88 -6.15 5.12
C ILE A 610 -37.07 -7.05 4.17
N HIS A 611 -35.79 -7.23 4.43
CA HIS A 611 -34.93 -8.06 3.59
C HIS A 611 -35.31 -9.55 3.65
N LYS A 612 -35.70 -10.05 4.83
CA LYS A 612 -36.26 -11.39 5.01
C LYS A 612 -37.50 -11.62 4.16
N SER A 613 -38.38 -10.62 4.09
CA SER A 613 -39.59 -10.67 3.26
C SER A 613 -39.27 -10.72 1.76
N GLU A 614 -38.18 -10.07 1.32
CA GLU A 614 -37.67 -10.18 -0.06
C GLU A 614 -37.11 -11.59 -0.34
N PHE A 615 -36.26 -12.12 0.54
CA PHE A 615 -35.70 -13.47 0.43
C PHE A 615 -36.82 -14.52 0.35
N HIS A 616 -37.82 -14.43 1.22
CA HIS A 616 -38.96 -15.33 1.21
C HIS A 616 -39.72 -15.26 -0.13
N ARG A 617 -39.92 -14.06 -0.68
CA ARG A 617 -40.60 -13.87 -1.98
C ARG A 617 -39.79 -14.41 -3.15
N ARG A 618 -38.46 -14.20 -3.15
CA ARG A 618 -37.57 -14.61 -4.24
C ARG A 618 -37.27 -16.10 -4.24
N LEU A 619 -37.07 -16.69 -3.06
CA LEU A 619 -36.61 -18.08 -2.90
C LEU A 619 -37.72 -19.04 -2.48
N GLN A 620 -38.88 -18.55 -2.04
CA GLN A 620 -40.04 -19.36 -1.64
C GLN A 620 -39.71 -20.41 -0.55
N GLN A 621 -38.75 -20.10 0.31
CA GLN A 621 -38.28 -20.96 1.41
C GLN A 621 -37.91 -20.10 2.62
N ASP A 622 -37.86 -20.71 3.82
CA ASP A 622 -37.26 -20.05 4.97
C ASP A 622 -35.73 -20.12 4.84
N THR A 623 -35.11 -18.95 4.95
CA THR A 623 -33.65 -18.79 4.80
C THR A 623 -33.01 -18.28 6.08
N GLU A 624 -33.79 -17.97 7.12
CA GLU A 624 -33.24 -17.52 8.39
C GLU A 624 -32.55 -18.68 9.10
N GLN A 625 -31.27 -18.49 9.43
CA GLN A 625 -30.50 -19.36 10.29
C GLN A 625 -29.96 -18.58 11.47
N ARG A 626 -29.85 -19.25 12.62
CA ARG A 626 -29.18 -18.71 13.80
C ARG A 626 -27.71 -19.13 13.77
N LEU A 627 -26.82 -18.16 13.64
CA LEU A 627 -25.38 -18.38 13.48
C LEU A 627 -24.56 -17.56 14.50
N PHE A 628 -23.31 -17.96 14.75
CA PHE A 628 -22.42 -17.35 15.71
C PHE A 628 -21.37 -16.46 15.04
N HIS A 629 -21.04 -15.34 15.68
CA HIS A 629 -19.95 -14.44 15.27
C HIS A 629 -19.06 -14.08 16.48
N GLY A 630 -17.78 -14.39 16.40
CA GLY A 630 -16.80 -14.07 17.44
C GLY A 630 -16.29 -12.63 17.34
N CYS A 631 -16.22 -11.91 18.46
CA CYS A 631 -15.76 -10.52 18.50
C CYS A 631 -14.43 -10.38 19.27
N ALA A 632 -13.33 -10.13 18.57
CA ALA A 632 -12.00 -9.94 19.19
C ALA A 632 -11.70 -8.51 19.65
N GLY A 633 -12.52 -7.53 19.26
CA GLY A 633 -12.28 -6.11 19.56
C GLY A 633 -12.72 -5.65 20.96
N GLY A 634 -13.21 -6.58 21.79
CA GLY A 634 -13.78 -6.27 23.10
C GLY A 634 -15.02 -5.39 23.02
N GLU A 635 -15.33 -4.70 24.12
CA GLU A 635 -16.55 -3.89 24.29
C GLU A 635 -16.71 -2.78 23.23
N SER A 636 -15.60 -2.22 22.72
CA SER A 636 -15.67 -1.16 21.70
C SER A 636 -16.21 -1.68 20.35
N ALA A 637 -15.82 -2.90 19.96
CA ALA A 637 -16.33 -3.54 18.77
C ALA A 637 -17.77 -4.05 18.97
N VAL A 638 -18.11 -4.52 20.16
CA VAL A 638 -19.50 -4.86 20.54
C VAL A 638 -20.40 -3.65 20.40
N LYS A 639 -20.02 -2.52 21.00
CA LYS A 639 -20.78 -1.26 20.91
C LYS A 639 -20.99 -0.85 19.45
N SER A 640 -19.93 -0.91 18.63
CA SER A 640 -20.01 -0.59 17.21
C SER A 640 -20.99 -1.49 16.45
N ILE A 641 -20.96 -2.81 16.68
CA ILE A 641 -21.88 -3.75 16.01
C ILE A 641 -23.33 -3.55 16.47
N VAL A 642 -23.55 -3.30 17.77
CA VAL A 642 -24.89 -3.08 18.33
C VAL A 642 -25.51 -1.78 17.82
N GLU A 643 -24.72 -0.71 17.71
CA GLU A 643 -25.20 0.61 17.24
C GLU A 643 -25.32 0.66 15.71
N TYR A 644 -24.30 0.19 15.00
CA TYR A 644 -24.12 0.41 13.56
C TYR A 644 -24.22 -0.84 12.69
N GLY A 645 -24.53 -2.00 13.27
CA GLY A 645 -24.65 -3.26 12.53
C GLY A 645 -23.30 -3.83 12.10
N PHE A 646 -23.36 -4.90 11.28
CA PHE A 646 -22.15 -5.53 10.74
C PHE A 646 -21.65 -4.77 9.52
N ASN A 647 -20.57 -4.01 9.67
CA ASN A 647 -20.02 -3.20 8.58
C ASN A 647 -18.99 -4.00 7.75
N ARG A 648 -19.35 -4.32 6.50
CA ARG A 648 -18.47 -5.06 5.57
C ARG A 648 -17.19 -4.31 5.19
N SER A 649 -17.13 -2.98 5.31
CA SER A 649 -15.90 -2.22 4.97
C SER A 649 -14.74 -2.53 5.92
N LEU A 650 -15.02 -3.20 7.04
CA LEU A 650 -14.03 -3.70 7.99
C LEU A 650 -13.61 -5.16 7.72
N ALA A 651 -14.15 -5.81 6.68
CA ALA A 651 -13.81 -7.18 6.33
C ALA A 651 -12.30 -7.33 6.03
N GLY A 652 -11.68 -8.39 6.56
CA GLY A 652 -10.24 -8.66 6.40
C GLY A 652 -9.30 -7.79 7.25
N THR A 653 -9.80 -6.83 8.02
CA THR A 653 -8.94 -5.95 8.84
C THR A 653 -8.45 -6.58 10.15
N LYS A 654 -9.15 -7.61 10.66
CA LYS A 654 -8.83 -8.23 11.96
C LYS A 654 -8.78 -9.77 11.98
N HIS A 655 -9.39 -10.46 11.01
CA HIS A 655 -9.44 -11.94 10.94
C HIS A 655 -9.51 -12.48 9.50
N GLY A 656 -9.25 -13.79 9.34
CA GLY A 656 -8.95 -14.47 8.08
C GLY A 656 -10.02 -14.36 7.00
N THR A 657 -9.57 -14.29 5.74
CA THR A 657 -10.40 -14.03 4.56
C THR A 657 -10.62 -15.29 3.71
N ALA A 658 -10.46 -16.49 4.26
CA ALA A 658 -10.37 -17.74 3.49
C ALA A 658 -11.50 -17.99 2.46
N TYR A 659 -12.72 -17.48 2.72
CA TYR A 659 -13.90 -17.70 1.89
C TYR A 659 -14.50 -16.41 1.31
N GLY A 660 -13.83 -15.26 1.48
CA GLY A 660 -14.27 -13.97 0.94
C GLY A 660 -13.97 -12.76 1.84
N LEU A 661 -14.09 -11.55 1.28
CA LEU A 661 -13.98 -10.27 1.99
C LEU A 661 -15.38 -9.78 2.44
N GLY A 662 -16.03 -10.57 3.28
CA GLY A 662 -17.31 -10.23 3.90
C GLY A 662 -17.32 -10.49 5.40
N VAL A 663 -18.50 -10.52 6.00
CA VAL A 663 -18.68 -10.80 7.44
C VAL A 663 -18.93 -12.28 7.64
N TYR A 664 -18.14 -12.90 8.53
CA TYR A 664 -18.12 -14.34 8.75
C TYR A 664 -19.07 -14.75 9.87
N PHE A 665 -19.83 -15.81 9.62
CA PHE A 665 -20.71 -16.46 10.58
C PHE A 665 -20.50 -17.97 10.52
N SER A 666 -20.68 -18.65 11.64
CA SER A 666 -20.60 -20.10 11.70
C SER A 666 -21.82 -20.72 12.38
N SER A 667 -22.25 -21.88 11.91
CA SER A 667 -23.23 -22.72 12.62
C SER A 667 -22.64 -23.41 13.86
N LYS A 668 -21.31 -23.32 14.06
CA LYS A 668 -20.60 -23.86 15.23
C LYS A 668 -20.00 -22.76 16.10
N ALA A 669 -20.43 -22.66 17.35
CA ALA A 669 -19.86 -21.73 18.32
C ALA A 669 -18.35 -21.92 18.50
N SER A 670 -17.83 -23.16 18.44
CA SER A 670 -16.39 -23.44 18.55
C SER A 670 -15.56 -22.85 17.41
N GLU A 671 -16.11 -22.70 16.19
CA GLU A 671 -15.40 -22.07 15.08
C GLU A 671 -15.32 -20.56 15.28
N SER A 672 -16.43 -19.94 15.71
CA SER A 672 -16.49 -18.52 16.03
C SER A 672 -15.68 -18.16 17.29
N HIS A 673 -15.50 -19.10 18.23
CA HIS A 673 -14.65 -18.92 19.42
C HIS A 673 -13.20 -18.56 19.07
N ASN A 674 -12.62 -19.20 18.04
CA ASN A 674 -11.25 -18.95 17.59
C ASN A 674 -11.02 -17.49 17.14
N TYR A 675 -12.10 -16.75 16.90
CA TYR A 675 -12.12 -15.34 16.51
C TYR A 675 -12.52 -14.42 17.67
N THR A 676 -12.56 -14.93 18.90
CA THR A 676 -12.68 -14.12 20.13
C THR A 676 -11.31 -13.93 20.77
N LYS A 677 -11.11 -12.81 21.46
CA LYS A 677 -9.93 -12.55 22.30
C LYS A 677 -10.38 -12.21 23.72
N LEU A 678 -9.54 -12.54 24.71
CA LEU A 678 -9.76 -12.09 26.09
C LEU A 678 -9.67 -10.56 26.14
N SER A 679 -10.65 -9.93 26.76
CA SER A 679 -10.70 -8.47 26.94
C SER A 679 -9.63 -7.98 27.93
N ASN A 680 -8.93 -6.90 27.59
CA ASN A 680 -7.97 -6.21 28.49
C ASN A 680 -8.67 -5.21 29.45
N SER A 681 -10.00 -5.21 29.50
CA SER A 681 -10.82 -4.40 30.41
C SER A 681 -10.66 -4.86 31.87
N ILE A 682 -11.04 -4.00 32.82
CA ILE A 682 -10.85 -4.11 34.28
C ILE A 682 -11.35 -5.45 34.88
N SER A 683 -12.24 -6.18 34.20
CA SER A 683 -12.62 -7.55 34.51
C SER A 683 -11.78 -8.56 33.71
N MET A 684 -10.76 -9.14 34.34
CA MET A 684 -9.95 -10.22 33.74
C MET A 684 -10.83 -11.33 33.14
N GLY A 685 -10.73 -11.56 31.83
CA GLY A 685 -11.11 -12.83 31.19
C GLY A 685 -12.35 -12.87 30.27
N GLU A 686 -13.10 -11.78 30.05
CA GLU A 686 -14.33 -11.86 29.23
C GLU A 686 -14.07 -12.08 27.72
N ARG A 687 -14.92 -12.90 27.09
CA ARG A 687 -15.05 -13.09 25.64
C ARG A 687 -16.46 -12.72 25.19
N TYR A 688 -16.56 -12.20 23.97
CA TYR A 688 -17.81 -11.70 23.38
C TYR A 688 -18.17 -12.50 22.13
N MET A 689 -19.35 -13.11 22.11
CA MET A 689 -19.88 -13.82 20.94
C MET A 689 -21.30 -13.38 20.64
N PHE A 690 -21.55 -12.96 19.40
CA PHE A 690 -22.90 -12.67 18.94
C PHE A 690 -23.60 -13.93 18.45
N VAL A 691 -24.88 -14.03 18.77
CA VAL A 691 -25.85 -14.94 18.16
C VAL A 691 -26.71 -14.10 17.22
N CYS A 692 -26.67 -14.41 15.94
CA CYS A 692 -27.25 -13.60 14.89
C CYS A 692 -28.32 -14.36 14.12
N LYS A 693 -29.36 -13.64 13.69
CA LYS A 693 -30.26 -14.08 12.62
C LYS A 693 -29.61 -13.73 11.29
N VAL A 694 -29.36 -14.72 10.45
CA VAL A 694 -28.68 -14.56 9.16
C VAL A 694 -29.54 -15.18 8.08
N LEU A 695 -29.80 -14.44 7.00
CA LEU A 695 -30.50 -15.00 5.83
C LEU A 695 -29.50 -15.73 4.95
N VAL A 696 -29.55 -17.06 4.93
CA VAL A 696 -28.67 -17.93 4.13
C VAL A 696 -29.47 -18.45 2.95
N GLY A 697 -29.29 -17.81 1.78
CA GLY A 697 -29.87 -18.23 0.51
C GLY A 697 -29.00 -19.25 -0.22
N LYS A 698 -28.80 -19.05 -1.52
CA LYS A 698 -27.90 -19.89 -2.32
C LYS A 698 -26.45 -19.63 -1.91
N THR A 699 -25.78 -20.66 -1.37
CA THR A 699 -24.36 -20.56 -0.97
C THR A 699 -23.46 -21.25 -1.99
N THR A 700 -22.30 -20.65 -2.30
CA THR A 700 -21.24 -21.27 -3.10
C THR A 700 -19.93 -21.38 -2.33
N GLN A 701 -18.99 -22.18 -2.85
CA GLN A 701 -17.64 -22.27 -2.29
C GLN A 701 -16.95 -20.92 -2.40
N GLY A 702 -16.49 -20.39 -1.27
CA GLY A 702 -15.77 -19.11 -1.21
C GLY A 702 -14.28 -19.24 -1.47
N ASN A 703 -13.65 -18.12 -1.84
CA ASN A 703 -12.20 -17.97 -1.87
C ASN A 703 -11.77 -16.59 -1.33
N ALA A 704 -10.49 -16.43 -1.03
CA ALA A 704 -10.01 -15.24 -0.34
C ALA A 704 -9.96 -13.93 -1.14
N SER A 705 -10.08 -14.00 -2.47
CA SER A 705 -10.10 -12.81 -3.33
C SER A 705 -11.51 -12.28 -3.64
N MET A 706 -12.56 -12.99 -3.23
CA MET A 706 -13.96 -12.59 -3.50
C MET A 706 -14.38 -11.39 -2.64
N SER A 707 -14.45 -10.20 -3.24
CA SER A 707 -14.97 -8.98 -2.60
C SER A 707 -16.49 -8.85 -2.63
N THR A 708 -17.16 -9.63 -3.48
CA THR A 708 -18.62 -9.70 -3.60
C THR A 708 -19.06 -11.15 -3.76
N CYS A 709 -20.33 -11.43 -3.48
CA CYS A 709 -20.91 -12.74 -3.75
C CYS A 709 -21.02 -12.96 -5.28
N PRO A 710 -20.66 -14.14 -5.81
CA PRO A 710 -20.84 -14.46 -7.23
C PRO A 710 -22.30 -14.34 -7.69
N ALA A 711 -22.50 -13.95 -8.95
CA ALA A 711 -23.85 -13.77 -9.50
C ALA A 711 -24.72 -15.02 -9.33
N GLY A 712 -25.92 -14.84 -8.79
CA GLY A 712 -26.88 -15.92 -8.53
C GLY A 712 -26.74 -16.60 -7.16
N TYR A 713 -25.77 -16.18 -6.34
CA TYR A 713 -25.60 -16.62 -4.96
C TYR A 713 -25.84 -15.47 -3.97
N ASP A 714 -26.21 -15.83 -2.74
CA ASP A 714 -26.53 -14.90 -1.65
C ASP A 714 -25.44 -14.89 -0.55
N SER A 715 -24.56 -15.91 -0.56
CA SER A 715 -23.43 -16.05 0.37
C SER A 715 -22.33 -16.94 -0.21
N THR A 716 -21.12 -16.83 0.31
CA THR A 716 -20.02 -17.79 0.08
C THR A 716 -19.71 -18.54 1.37
N GLY A 717 -18.95 -19.63 1.30
CA GLY A 717 -18.64 -20.42 2.49
C GLY A 717 -17.73 -21.61 2.23
N ASN A 718 -17.61 -22.48 3.23
CA ASN A 718 -16.90 -23.76 3.13
C ASN A 718 -17.84 -24.93 2.72
N GLY A 719 -19.08 -24.61 2.34
CA GLY A 719 -20.10 -25.60 1.98
C GLY A 719 -20.70 -26.39 3.16
N SER A 720 -20.33 -26.08 4.41
CA SER A 720 -20.83 -26.83 5.58
C SER A 720 -21.21 -25.93 6.77
N THR A 721 -20.23 -25.29 7.40
CA THR A 721 -20.40 -24.60 8.69
C THR A 721 -20.19 -23.10 8.62
N ILE A 722 -19.44 -22.60 7.64
CA ILE A 722 -19.04 -21.19 7.53
C ILE A 722 -19.78 -20.50 6.40
N TYR A 723 -20.32 -19.32 6.71
CA TYR A 723 -21.02 -18.45 5.77
C TYR A 723 -20.41 -17.04 5.81
N VAL A 724 -20.17 -16.47 4.64
CA VAL A 724 -19.66 -15.11 4.44
C VAL A 724 -20.74 -14.28 3.76
N ILE A 725 -21.11 -13.19 4.43
CA ILE A 725 -22.21 -12.31 4.04
C ILE A 725 -21.66 -10.99 3.52
N TYR A 726 -22.25 -10.51 2.42
CA TYR A 726 -21.80 -9.32 1.68
C TYR A 726 -22.79 -8.15 1.73
N HIS A 727 -23.97 -8.35 2.32
CA HIS A 727 -25.04 -7.36 2.42
C HIS A 727 -25.40 -7.07 3.88
N ASP A 728 -25.26 -5.81 4.30
CA ASP A 728 -25.26 -5.44 5.73
C ASP A 728 -26.60 -5.71 6.44
N VAL A 729 -27.74 -5.64 5.72
CA VAL A 729 -29.09 -5.94 6.28
C VAL A 729 -29.50 -7.40 6.19
N GLN A 730 -28.64 -8.28 5.67
CA GLN A 730 -28.89 -9.74 5.62
C GLN A 730 -28.70 -10.40 7.00
N VAL A 731 -28.23 -9.63 7.98
CA VAL A 731 -27.93 -10.08 9.34
C VAL A 731 -28.54 -9.15 10.38
N TYR A 732 -29.03 -9.74 11.47
CA TYR A 732 -29.38 -9.04 12.69
C TYR A 732 -28.68 -9.69 13.89
N ALA A 733 -27.95 -8.90 14.68
CA ALA A 733 -27.41 -9.34 15.97
C ALA A 733 -28.60 -9.46 16.95
N GLU A 734 -28.90 -10.67 17.41
CA GLU A 734 -30.06 -10.94 18.26
C GLU A 734 -29.66 -10.99 19.75
N TYR A 735 -28.55 -11.67 20.05
CA TYR A 735 -28.01 -11.77 21.40
C TYR A 735 -26.49 -11.61 21.42
N LEU A 736 -25.96 -11.16 22.54
CA LEU A 736 -24.56 -11.18 22.90
C LEU A 736 -24.36 -12.11 24.10
N ILE A 737 -23.55 -13.14 23.92
CA ILE A 737 -23.12 -14.04 24.99
C ILE A 737 -21.75 -13.58 25.47
N ILE A 738 -21.64 -13.35 26.78
CA ILE A 738 -20.40 -12.97 27.45
C ILE A 738 -19.99 -14.12 28.35
N TYR A 739 -18.80 -14.68 28.11
CA TYR A 739 -18.33 -15.90 28.76
C TYR A 739 -16.81 -15.87 29.00
N GLN A 740 -16.32 -16.82 29.80
CA GLN A 740 -14.91 -17.02 30.15
C GLN A 740 -14.43 -18.38 29.71
#